data_AF-A0A2U8E2J3-F1
#
_entry.id   AF-A0A2U8E2J3-F1
#
_cell.length_a   1.000
_cell.length_b   1.000
_cell.length_c   1.000
_cell.angle_alpha   90.00
_cell.angle_beta   90.00
_cell.angle_gamma   90.00
#
_symmetry.space_group_name_H-M   'P 1'
#
loop_
_entity.id
_entity.type
_entity.pdbx_description
1 polymer ?
#
loop_
_entity_poly.entity_id
_entity_poly.type
_entity_poly.pdbx_seq_one_letter_code
_entity_poly.pdbx_strand_id
1 'polypeptide(L)'
;MNPKTPRSLHTLLLIAALVLSPLLSAKAVIDANFEAEFPAGVVASRIKLATDTSRARTGLASLRLTSESRGEWSDLTFALDGKLDFSANHEFSVWVYTEPKTRVSAYMAADDGSGEPYVVVRALGNVEPGKWCRLSGTVYAGDWRKNDRDFKLVIRVRGTCWIDDLSLVSGLPETPSQVWPRLKDDLHAAADKRASTIAPGGSLVLDARNGALAPDTARAETALPSGATAVIPSEGMLIFAIDAKDDLDLTGSIQLEPDADDLRPGLRVTVLSDDTVIAAPGVKAAPWRTKYDAKKRPSPITTELRGERPPSTIPLNNWRMTKGRHYIAVAGPHMRPGGTFARLELRAAARPAEKPLHTFGFFADTHLGFGRITKATAKLNARTAGQLESTLRQLKREGADFAIIAGDMTDNGRRSQFEDLARATKNAGLPVYGCVGNHDTGRDSRADIAATIPHLFPDGPDKTDYAFTRPPLRFIVLDGSHWRVKGGPITPHRVSGIPDQTMVYREDMLDWLRDTLAADTDTPTIVISHYLFHLRRGISTVSGYNLGKTPAMNKELMAVLAASPNVVATLNGHHHSNAVTRHRGITSIQNPAFASWPNAYRVFRVYADRIEWEVRQMPNRGLIRESANPKMGILWMLSIYDNDLAGTIPLAPRGITSTQTE
;
A
#
# COMPACT_ATOMS: atom_id res chain seq x y z
N MET A 1 -1.05 -70.09 19.36
CA MET A 1 -2.23 -70.41 18.54
C MET A 1 -3.15 -69.19 18.56
N ASN A 2 -3.58 -68.75 17.38
CA ASN A 2 -4.53 -67.64 17.19
C ASN A 2 -5.91 -68.04 17.77
N PRO A 3 -6.78 -67.09 18.20
CA PRO A 3 -7.59 -66.40 17.19
C PRO A 3 -7.98 -64.92 17.49
N LYS A 4 -7.82 -64.11 16.44
CA LYS A 4 -8.78 -63.13 15.86
C LYS A 4 -9.68 -62.30 16.80
N THR A 5 -9.51 -60.97 16.73
CA THR A 5 -10.61 -59.98 16.71
C THR A 5 -10.20 -58.76 15.85
N PRO A 6 -11.16 -58.08 15.18
CA PRO A 6 -10.88 -57.24 14.01
C PRO A 6 -10.62 -55.77 14.36
N ARG A 7 -9.73 -55.14 13.59
CA ARG A 7 -9.52 -53.68 13.55
C ARG A 7 -10.70 -53.00 12.87
N SER A 8 -11.40 -52.10 13.57
CA SER A 8 -12.32 -51.16 12.95
C SER A 8 -11.53 -49.94 12.46
N LEU A 9 -11.37 -49.82 11.14
CA LEU A 9 -11.05 -48.54 10.50
C LEU A 9 -12.30 -47.66 10.60
N HIS A 10 -12.27 -46.63 11.44
CA HIS A 10 -13.19 -45.51 11.32
C HIS A 10 -12.68 -44.61 10.18
N THR A 11 -13.10 -44.92 8.96
CA THR A 11 -13.01 -44.00 7.83
C THR A 11 -13.98 -42.85 8.10
N LEU A 12 -13.47 -41.70 8.55
CA LEU A 12 -14.22 -40.43 8.50
C LEU A 12 -14.48 -40.13 7.01
N LEU A 13 -15.71 -40.37 6.56
CA LEU A 13 -16.19 -39.78 5.30
C LEU A 13 -16.25 -38.26 5.50
N LEU A 14 -15.27 -37.55 4.95
CA LEU A 14 -15.45 -36.14 4.60
C LEU A 14 -16.56 -36.09 3.53
N ILE A 15 -17.77 -35.71 3.94
CA ILE A 15 -18.77 -35.23 2.99
C ILE A 15 -18.28 -33.87 2.51
N ALA A 16 -17.52 -33.87 1.42
CA ALA A 16 -17.30 -32.69 0.62
C ALA A 16 -18.64 -32.30 -0.01
N ALA A 17 -19.39 -31.40 0.63
CA ALA A 17 -20.46 -30.71 -0.03
C ALA A 17 -19.82 -29.88 -1.16
N LEU A 18 -19.88 -30.39 -2.39
CA LEU A 18 -19.73 -29.57 -3.58
C LEU A 18 -20.88 -28.56 -3.56
N VAL A 19 -20.64 -27.40 -2.96
CA VAL A 19 -21.41 -26.21 -3.28
C VAL A 19 -21.02 -25.87 -4.71
N LEU A 20 -21.83 -26.31 -5.68
CA LEU A 20 -21.86 -25.71 -7.00
C LEU A 20 -22.24 -24.24 -6.79
N SER A 21 -21.24 -23.39 -6.65
CA SER A 21 -21.40 -21.97 -6.92
C SER A 21 -21.84 -21.88 -8.38
N PRO A 22 -22.88 -21.11 -8.74
CA PRO A 22 -23.17 -20.86 -10.13
C PRO A 22 -21.90 -20.24 -10.71
N LEU A 23 -21.25 -20.94 -11.63
CA LEU A 23 -20.26 -20.33 -12.51
C LEU A 23 -21.02 -19.23 -13.24
N LEU A 24 -20.91 -17.99 -12.77
CA LEU A 24 -21.24 -16.83 -13.57
C LEU A 24 -20.39 -16.95 -14.83
N SER A 25 -21.02 -17.39 -15.93
CA SER A 25 -20.35 -17.51 -17.22
C SER A 25 -20.00 -16.09 -17.65
N ALA A 26 -18.71 -15.81 -17.82
CA ALA A 26 -18.25 -14.50 -18.24
C ALA A 26 -18.90 -14.14 -19.59
N LYS A 27 -19.56 -12.97 -19.65
CA LYS A 27 -20.25 -12.51 -20.86
C LYS A 27 -19.27 -11.80 -21.77
N ALA A 28 -19.15 -12.24 -23.01
CA ALA A 28 -18.33 -11.55 -24.01
C ALA A 28 -18.93 -10.17 -24.37
N VAL A 29 -18.09 -9.14 -24.28
CA VAL A 29 -18.34 -7.77 -24.73
C VAL A 29 -17.63 -7.51 -26.07
N ILE A 30 -16.41 -8.03 -26.21
CA ILE A 30 -15.68 -8.15 -27.47
C ILE A 30 -15.19 -9.59 -27.58
N ASP A 31 -15.35 -10.19 -28.75
CA ASP A 31 -14.75 -11.46 -29.14
C ASP A 31 -14.35 -11.34 -30.62
N ALA A 32 -13.05 -11.24 -30.88
CA ALA A 32 -12.51 -11.00 -32.20
C ALA A 32 -11.25 -11.84 -32.43
N ASN A 33 -11.40 -12.90 -33.22
CA ASN A 33 -10.31 -13.70 -33.78
C ASN A 33 -9.79 -13.15 -35.13
N PHE A 34 -10.43 -12.10 -35.65
CA PHE A 34 -10.08 -11.45 -36.92
C PHE A 34 -10.08 -12.37 -38.16
N GLU A 35 -10.81 -13.49 -38.10
CA GLU A 35 -11.03 -14.42 -39.22
C GLU A 35 -12.19 -13.98 -40.14
N ALA A 36 -13.13 -13.21 -39.59
CA ALA A 36 -14.38 -12.79 -40.24
C ALA A 36 -14.51 -11.25 -40.28
N GLU A 37 -15.74 -10.72 -40.30
CA GLU A 37 -15.99 -9.27 -40.28
C GLU A 37 -15.41 -8.59 -39.02
N PHE A 38 -14.89 -7.37 -39.22
CA PHE A 38 -14.37 -6.55 -38.14
C PHE A 38 -15.46 -6.22 -37.11
N PRO A 39 -15.12 -6.15 -35.80
CA PRO A 39 -16.06 -5.68 -34.80
C PRO A 39 -16.63 -4.29 -35.16
N ALA A 40 -17.94 -4.09 -34.96
CA ALA A 40 -18.57 -2.80 -35.24
C ALA A 40 -18.05 -1.68 -34.32
N GLY A 41 -17.84 -0.49 -34.89
CA GLY A 41 -17.37 0.70 -34.15
C GLY A 41 -15.85 0.73 -33.93
N VAL A 42 -15.09 0.08 -34.81
CA VAL A 42 -13.63 0.13 -34.83
C VAL A 42 -13.15 1.34 -35.63
N VAL A 43 -12.26 2.15 -35.05
CA VAL A 43 -11.65 3.32 -35.68
C VAL A 43 -10.14 3.12 -35.77
N ALA A 44 -9.62 3.22 -37.00
CA ALA A 44 -8.20 3.18 -37.31
C ALA A 44 -7.67 4.62 -37.47
N SER A 45 -6.61 4.97 -36.73
CA SER A 45 -5.95 6.27 -36.83
C SER A 45 -4.46 6.10 -37.11
N ARG A 46 -4.03 6.61 -38.28
CA ARG A 46 -2.65 6.52 -38.78
C ARG A 46 -2.11 5.09 -38.86
N ILE A 47 -2.98 4.11 -39.08
CA ILE A 47 -2.67 2.68 -39.02
C ILE A 47 -3.26 1.99 -40.25
N LYS A 48 -2.44 1.16 -40.91
CA LYS A 48 -2.88 0.28 -41.99
C LYS A 48 -3.23 -1.09 -41.43
N LEU A 49 -4.40 -1.59 -41.82
CA LEU A 49 -4.96 -2.87 -41.42
C LEU A 49 -4.90 -3.85 -42.59
N ALA A 50 -4.48 -5.09 -42.36
CA ALA A 50 -4.55 -6.14 -43.36
C ALA A 50 -4.75 -7.51 -42.69
N THR A 51 -5.61 -8.35 -43.25
CA THR A 51 -5.69 -9.76 -42.89
C THR A 51 -4.44 -10.48 -43.42
N ASP A 52 -3.77 -11.25 -42.58
CA ASP A 52 -2.50 -11.91 -42.92
C ASP A 52 -2.49 -13.37 -42.45
N THR A 53 -2.38 -14.29 -43.41
CA THR A 53 -2.37 -15.75 -43.17
C THR A 53 -0.99 -16.29 -42.84
N SER A 54 0.09 -15.51 -43.04
CA SER A 54 1.47 -15.97 -42.79
C SER A 54 1.80 -16.11 -41.32
N ARG A 55 0.99 -15.47 -40.45
CA ARG A 55 1.19 -15.42 -39.00
C ARG A 55 -0.16 -15.46 -38.31
N ALA A 56 -0.95 -16.50 -38.56
CA ALA A 56 -2.14 -16.81 -37.76
C ALA A 56 -1.72 -17.26 -36.36
N ARG A 57 -2.48 -16.89 -35.32
CA ARG A 57 -2.29 -17.44 -33.97
C ARG A 57 -3.26 -18.57 -33.72
N THR A 58 -4.52 -18.29 -33.94
CA THR A 58 -5.64 -19.23 -34.00
C THR A 58 -6.22 -19.16 -35.40
N GLY A 59 -6.93 -20.20 -35.84
CA GLY A 59 -7.58 -20.19 -37.16
C GLY A 59 -6.65 -20.10 -38.38
N LEU A 60 -7.03 -19.30 -39.36
CA LEU A 60 -6.44 -19.15 -40.69
C LEU A 60 -5.68 -17.82 -40.89
N ALA A 61 -5.98 -16.76 -40.13
CA ALA A 61 -5.38 -15.45 -40.29
C ALA A 61 -5.39 -14.61 -39.00
N SER A 62 -4.44 -13.68 -38.89
CA SER A 62 -4.45 -12.65 -37.85
C SER A 62 -4.52 -11.25 -38.46
N LEU A 63 -4.89 -10.26 -37.65
CA LEU A 63 -4.92 -8.87 -38.09
C LEU A 63 -3.52 -8.24 -38.02
N ARG A 64 -2.95 -7.92 -39.17
CA ARG A 64 -1.71 -7.15 -39.27
C ARG A 64 -2.00 -5.65 -39.13
N LEU A 65 -1.24 -5.02 -38.25
CA LEU A 65 -1.23 -3.60 -37.96
C LEU A 65 0.11 -3.00 -38.38
N THR A 66 0.09 -1.94 -39.19
CA THR A 66 1.31 -1.21 -39.60
C THR A 66 1.12 0.29 -39.41
N SER A 67 1.96 0.91 -38.58
CA SER A 67 1.99 2.37 -38.42
C SER A 67 2.30 3.05 -39.76
N GLU A 68 1.55 4.08 -40.13
CA GLU A 68 1.78 4.84 -41.37
C GLU A 68 3.11 5.59 -41.38
N SER A 69 3.53 6.11 -40.22
CA SER A 69 4.80 6.81 -40.04
C SER A 69 5.73 6.02 -39.13
N ARG A 70 6.94 5.74 -39.62
CA ARG A 70 7.95 4.97 -38.87
C ARG A 70 8.46 5.79 -37.68
N GLY A 71 7.90 5.55 -36.50
CA GLY A 71 8.33 6.21 -35.27
C GLY A 71 7.23 6.89 -34.47
N GLU A 72 6.04 7.04 -35.05
CA GLU A 72 4.87 7.56 -34.36
C GLU A 72 4.00 6.43 -33.82
N TRP A 73 3.16 6.76 -32.85
CA TRP A 73 2.12 5.86 -32.37
C TRP A 73 0.89 5.98 -33.28
N SER A 74 0.30 4.82 -33.60
CA SER A 74 -0.91 4.68 -34.39
C SER A 74 -1.92 3.82 -33.62
N ASP A 75 -3.21 4.08 -33.80
CA ASP A 75 -4.26 3.55 -32.91
C ASP A 75 -5.31 2.74 -33.65
N LEU A 76 -5.67 1.61 -33.06
CA LEU A 76 -6.90 0.87 -33.33
C LEU A 76 -7.80 1.00 -32.09
N THR A 77 -8.94 1.66 -32.26
CA THR A 77 -9.86 1.99 -31.15
C THR A 77 -11.18 1.26 -31.31
N PHE A 78 -11.65 0.62 -30.24
CA PHE A 78 -12.94 -0.05 -30.13
C PHE A 78 -13.84 0.77 -29.20
N ALA A 79 -14.96 1.27 -29.71
CA ALA A 79 -15.95 1.97 -28.88
C ALA A 79 -16.69 0.98 -27.95
N LEU A 80 -16.81 1.34 -26.68
CA LEU A 80 -17.40 0.53 -25.61
C LEU A 80 -18.67 1.14 -25.01
N ASP A 81 -19.06 2.34 -25.42
CA ASP A 81 -20.28 3.00 -24.94
C ASP A 81 -21.52 2.11 -25.17
N GLY A 82 -22.33 1.94 -24.12
CA GLY A 82 -23.49 1.06 -24.13
C GLY A 82 -23.17 -0.45 -24.09
N LYS A 83 -21.89 -0.85 -24.07
CA LYS A 83 -21.47 -2.27 -24.07
C LYS A 83 -20.96 -2.77 -22.71
N LEU A 84 -20.56 -1.88 -21.82
CA LEU A 84 -20.00 -2.21 -20.50
C LEU A 84 -21.09 -2.39 -19.44
N ASP A 85 -20.91 -3.37 -18.56
CA ASP A 85 -21.67 -3.53 -17.32
C ASP A 85 -20.83 -3.04 -16.14
N PHE A 86 -21.01 -1.78 -15.74
CA PHE A 86 -20.23 -1.13 -14.69
C PHE A 86 -20.41 -1.73 -13.28
N SER A 87 -21.38 -2.62 -13.09
CA SER A 87 -21.55 -3.35 -11.83
C SER A 87 -20.63 -4.58 -11.72
N ALA A 88 -20.06 -5.01 -12.84
CA ALA A 88 -19.22 -6.19 -12.94
C ALA A 88 -17.75 -5.85 -13.14
N ASN A 89 -16.90 -6.84 -12.85
CA ASN A 89 -15.49 -6.82 -13.19
C ASN A 89 -15.29 -7.26 -14.65
N HIS A 90 -14.38 -6.59 -15.36
CA HIS A 90 -14.02 -6.89 -16.75
C HIS A 90 -12.55 -7.28 -16.88
N GLU A 91 -12.26 -8.18 -17.81
CA GLU A 91 -10.90 -8.41 -18.31
C GLU A 91 -10.92 -8.25 -19.82
N PHE A 92 -9.96 -7.50 -20.34
CA PHE A 92 -9.61 -7.58 -21.75
C PHE A 92 -8.27 -8.27 -21.92
N SER A 93 -8.12 -8.98 -23.03
CA SER A 93 -6.85 -9.53 -23.44
C SER A 93 -6.69 -9.56 -24.95
N VAL A 94 -5.44 -9.48 -25.41
CA VAL A 94 -5.12 -9.54 -26.83
C VAL A 94 -3.81 -10.27 -27.08
N TRP A 95 -3.87 -11.14 -28.09
CA TRP A 95 -2.79 -11.68 -28.90
C TRP A 95 -1.90 -10.60 -29.50
N VAL A 96 -0.60 -10.52 -29.22
CA VAL A 96 0.32 -9.69 -30.01
C VAL A 96 1.56 -10.46 -30.48
N TYR A 97 1.91 -10.30 -31.75
CA TYR A 97 3.18 -10.71 -32.35
C TYR A 97 3.87 -9.47 -32.92
N THR A 98 5.14 -9.24 -32.63
CA THR A 98 5.82 -8.00 -33.06
C THR A 98 7.07 -8.28 -33.88
N GLU A 99 7.34 -7.40 -34.85
CA GLU A 99 8.66 -7.29 -35.46
C GLU A 99 9.69 -6.69 -34.49
N PRO A 100 11.01 -6.88 -34.72
CA PRO A 100 12.04 -6.21 -33.94
C PRO A 100 11.86 -4.68 -33.96
N LYS A 101 12.09 -4.04 -32.80
CA LYS A 101 11.94 -2.58 -32.59
C LYS A 101 10.51 -2.05 -32.72
N THR A 102 9.50 -2.90 -32.84
CA THR A 102 8.09 -2.51 -32.68
C THR A 102 7.74 -2.34 -31.21
N ARG A 103 6.89 -1.35 -30.89
CA ARG A 103 6.23 -1.23 -29.60
C ARG A 103 4.73 -1.37 -29.76
N VAL A 104 4.09 -2.07 -28.83
CA VAL A 104 2.64 -2.25 -28.77
C VAL A 104 2.17 -2.02 -27.33
N SER A 105 0.99 -1.43 -27.17
CA SER A 105 0.31 -1.23 -25.89
C SER A 105 -1.19 -1.42 -26.11
N ALA A 106 -1.87 -2.04 -25.15
CA ALA A 106 -3.32 -2.08 -25.11
C ALA A 106 -3.82 -1.46 -23.80
N TYR A 107 -4.93 -0.72 -23.82
CA TYR A 107 -5.48 -0.06 -22.63
C TYR A 107 -6.94 0.31 -22.80
N MET A 108 -7.67 0.39 -21.69
CA MET A 108 -9.01 1.01 -21.67
C MET A 108 -8.91 2.45 -21.20
N ALA A 109 -9.71 3.33 -21.82
CA ALA A 109 -9.76 4.75 -21.52
C ALA A 109 -11.20 5.24 -21.40
N ALA A 110 -11.37 6.34 -20.68
CA ALA A 110 -12.62 7.07 -20.53
C ALA A 110 -12.34 8.57 -20.51
N ASP A 111 -13.34 9.38 -20.77
CA ASP A 111 -13.34 10.84 -20.60
C ASP A 111 -14.25 11.19 -19.42
N ASP A 112 -13.86 12.08 -18.52
CA ASP A 112 -14.69 12.48 -17.38
C ASP A 112 -15.58 13.71 -17.68
N GLY A 113 -15.68 14.09 -18.94
CA GLY A 113 -16.37 15.28 -19.44
C GLY A 113 -15.46 16.50 -19.61
N SER A 114 -14.15 16.35 -19.37
CA SER A 114 -13.14 17.38 -19.60
C SER A 114 -12.73 17.53 -21.07
N GLY A 115 -13.01 16.52 -21.90
CA GLY A 115 -12.53 16.47 -23.29
C GLY A 115 -11.11 15.91 -23.43
N GLU A 116 -10.48 15.50 -22.33
CA GLU A 116 -9.19 14.81 -22.33
C GLU A 116 -9.33 13.37 -21.78
N PRO A 117 -9.30 12.34 -22.65
CA PRO A 117 -9.40 10.97 -22.21
C PRO A 117 -8.24 10.56 -21.31
N TYR A 118 -8.55 9.92 -20.19
CA TYR A 118 -7.57 9.30 -19.30
C TYR A 118 -7.61 7.78 -19.41
N VAL A 119 -6.51 7.13 -19.04
CA VAL A 119 -6.38 5.68 -19.12
C VAL A 119 -6.86 5.05 -17.81
N VAL A 120 -7.93 4.27 -17.85
CA VAL A 120 -8.47 3.55 -16.71
C VAL A 120 -7.54 2.41 -16.31
N VAL A 121 -7.15 1.58 -17.29
CA VAL A 121 -6.25 0.44 -17.09
C VAL A 121 -5.37 0.24 -18.32
N ARG A 122 -4.12 -0.16 -18.11
CA ARG A 122 -3.21 -0.64 -19.16
C ARG A 122 -3.06 -2.15 -19.07
N ALA A 123 -2.97 -2.79 -20.22
CA ALA A 123 -2.63 -4.20 -20.27
C ALA A 123 -1.18 -4.42 -19.81
N LEU A 124 -0.97 -5.52 -19.10
CA LEU A 124 0.32 -6.04 -18.70
C LEU A 124 0.67 -7.25 -19.57
N GLY A 125 1.98 -7.44 -19.79
CA GLY A 125 2.53 -8.59 -20.49
C GLY A 125 3.92 -8.29 -21.06
N ASN A 126 4.75 -9.33 -21.18
CA ASN A 126 6.07 -9.21 -21.78
C ASN A 126 5.97 -9.53 -23.26
N VAL A 127 6.25 -8.53 -24.10
CA VAL A 127 6.26 -8.69 -25.56
C VAL A 127 7.67 -9.09 -26.00
N GLU A 128 7.80 -10.29 -26.53
CA GLU A 128 9.02 -10.77 -27.16
C GLU A 128 8.88 -10.71 -28.69
N PRO A 129 9.72 -9.90 -29.39
CA PRO A 129 9.71 -9.88 -30.85
C PRO A 129 9.90 -11.29 -31.42
N GLY A 130 9.11 -11.62 -32.44
CA GLY A 130 9.17 -12.93 -33.06
C GLY A 130 8.30 -14.01 -32.40
N LYS A 131 7.57 -13.70 -31.31
CA LYS A 131 6.68 -14.64 -30.62
C LYS A 131 5.31 -14.03 -30.34
N TRP A 132 4.30 -14.89 -30.25
CA TRP A 132 2.98 -14.52 -29.75
C TRP A 132 3.00 -14.35 -28.24
N CYS A 133 2.58 -13.18 -27.78
CA CYS A 133 2.58 -12.80 -26.37
C CYS A 133 1.20 -12.25 -25.99
N ARG A 134 0.66 -12.66 -24.84
CA ARG A 134 -0.64 -12.16 -24.36
C ARG A 134 -0.44 -10.86 -23.60
N LEU A 135 -1.23 -9.86 -23.93
CA LEU A 135 -1.43 -8.67 -23.10
C LEU A 135 -2.81 -8.74 -22.47
N SER A 136 -2.95 -8.47 -21.17
CA SER A 136 -4.27 -8.39 -20.53
C SER A 136 -4.35 -7.33 -19.44
N GLY A 137 -5.55 -6.79 -19.23
CA GLY A 137 -5.83 -5.84 -18.17
C GLY A 137 -7.22 -6.08 -17.58
N THR A 138 -7.34 -5.83 -16.28
CA THR A 138 -8.59 -6.01 -15.53
C THR A 138 -9.09 -4.67 -15.02
N VAL A 139 -10.37 -4.38 -15.23
CA VAL A 139 -11.06 -3.25 -14.61
C VAL A 139 -12.06 -3.80 -13.60
N TYR A 140 -12.06 -3.22 -12.41
CA TYR A 140 -13.03 -3.62 -11.38
C TYR A 140 -14.23 -2.68 -11.41
N ALA A 141 -15.40 -3.17 -10.98
CA ALA A 141 -16.64 -2.38 -10.95
C ALA A 141 -16.48 -1.00 -10.28
N GLY A 142 -15.61 -0.89 -9.28
CA GLY A 142 -15.32 0.36 -8.56
C GLY A 142 -14.23 1.26 -9.14
N ASP A 143 -13.63 0.91 -10.27
CA ASP A 143 -12.56 1.71 -10.90
C ASP A 143 -13.11 2.82 -11.81
N TRP A 144 -14.36 2.68 -12.24
CA TRP A 144 -15.06 3.65 -13.08
C TRP A 144 -15.52 4.85 -12.24
N ARG A 145 -15.39 6.07 -12.79
CA ARG A 145 -15.96 7.27 -12.20
C ARG A 145 -17.39 7.44 -12.68
N LYS A 146 -18.26 7.94 -11.81
CA LYS A 146 -19.69 8.13 -12.08
C LYS A 146 -19.99 8.98 -13.33
N ASN A 147 -19.10 9.91 -13.67
CA ASN A 147 -19.28 10.85 -14.79
C ASN A 147 -18.47 10.47 -16.04
N ASP A 148 -17.78 9.31 -16.01
CA ASP A 148 -17.04 8.83 -17.16
C ASP A 148 -17.98 8.59 -18.35
N ARG A 149 -17.46 8.90 -19.55
CA ARG A 149 -18.10 8.73 -20.86
C ARG A 149 -17.04 8.38 -21.90
N ASP A 150 -17.45 8.16 -23.14
CA ASP A 150 -16.57 7.88 -24.28
C ASP A 150 -15.61 6.72 -24.00
N PHE A 151 -16.17 5.59 -23.54
CA PHE A 151 -15.40 4.42 -23.12
C PHE A 151 -14.78 3.73 -24.33
N LYS A 152 -13.47 3.48 -24.27
CA LYS A 152 -12.70 2.94 -25.41
C LYS A 152 -11.74 1.86 -24.96
N LEU A 153 -11.60 0.80 -25.76
CA LEU A 153 -10.43 -0.07 -25.74
C LEU A 153 -9.52 0.33 -26.88
N VAL A 154 -8.25 0.61 -26.58
CA VAL A 154 -7.28 1.09 -27.57
C VAL A 154 -6.10 0.13 -27.64
N ILE A 155 -5.76 -0.28 -28.86
CA ILE A 155 -4.50 -0.95 -29.19
C ILE A 155 -3.67 0.05 -29.98
N ARG A 156 -2.52 0.42 -29.42
CA ARG A 156 -1.62 1.42 -29.99
C ARG A 156 -0.29 0.77 -30.38
N VAL A 157 0.18 1.02 -31.60
CA VAL A 157 1.38 0.43 -32.19
C VAL A 157 2.33 1.50 -32.73
N ARG A 158 3.63 1.26 -32.57
CA ARG A 158 4.72 2.00 -33.22
C ARG A 158 5.58 0.97 -33.95
N GLY A 159 5.34 0.80 -35.25
CA GLY A 159 5.97 -0.23 -36.08
C GLY A 159 4.94 -1.18 -36.70
N THR A 160 5.31 -2.46 -36.82
CA THR A 160 4.45 -3.51 -37.37
C THR A 160 4.26 -4.64 -36.36
N CYS A 161 3.00 -5.02 -36.15
CA CYS A 161 2.61 -6.15 -35.34
C CYS A 161 1.40 -6.89 -35.93
N TRP A 162 1.14 -8.09 -35.42
CA TRP A 162 -0.09 -8.83 -35.66
C TRP A 162 -0.84 -8.94 -34.33
N ILE A 163 -2.15 -8.85 -34.39
CA ILE A 163 -3.02 -9.08 -33.25
C ILE A 163 -4.03 -10.19 -33.53
N ASP A 164 -4.38 -10.93 -32.49
CA ASP A 164 -5.31 -12.05 -32.55
C ASP A 164 -6.04 -12.26 -31.21
N ASP A 165 -7.10 -13.06 -31.19
CA ASP A 165 -7.92 -13.42 -30.02
C ASP A 165 -8.15 -12.22 -29.07
N LEU A 166 -8.62 -11.09 -29.62
CA LEU A 166 -9.01 -9.95 -28.82
C LEU A 166 -10.31 -10.27 -28.10
N SER A 167 -10.26 -10.28 -26.78
CA SER A 167 -11.40 -10.53 -25.93
C SER A 167 -11.57 -9.40 -24.92
N LEU A 168 -12.82 -9.01 -24.65
CA LEU A 168 -13.24 -8.24 -23.48
C LEU A 168 -14.43 -8.98 -22.89
N VAL A 169 -14.32 -9.44 -21.65
CA VAL A 169 -15.38 -10.18 -20.96
C VAL A 169 -15.83 -9.44 -19.71
N SER A 170 -17.10 -9.60 -19.36
CA SER A 170 -17.75 -9.09 -18.14
C SER A 170 -18.14 -10.24 -17.21
N GLY A 171 -18.33 -9.96 -15.93
CA GLY A 171 -18.84 -10.92 -14.95
C GLY A 171 -17.75 -11.77 -14.29
N LEU A 172 -16.53 -11.25 -14.19
CA LEU A 172 -15.50 -11.91 -13.38
C LEU A 172 -15.91 -11.91 -11.90
N PRO A 173 -15.46 -12.89 -11.10
CA PRO A 173 -15.73 -12.94 -9.67
C PRO A 173 -15.33 -11.65 -8.96
N GLU A 174 -16.04 -11.34 -7.88
CA GLU A 174 -15.65 -10.25 -6.99
C GLU A 174 -14.25 -10.49 -6.42
N THR A 175 -13.50 -9.40 -6.28
CA THR A 175 -12.20 -9.41 -5.63
C THR A 175 -12.35 -9.40 -4.11
N PRO A 176 -11.32 -9.82 -3.34
CA PRO A 176 -11.34 -9.71 -1.88
C PRO A 176 -11.74 -8.32 -1.38
N SER A 177 -11.29 -7.24 -2.05
CA SER A 177 -11.63 -5.87 -1.68
C SER A 177 -13.09 -5.49 -1.90
N GLN A 178 -13.77 -6.12 -2.85
CA GLN A 178 -15.20 -5.96 -3.11
C GLN A 178 -16.05 -6.78 -2.14
N VAL A 179 -15.56 -7.95 -1.71
CA VAL A 179 -16.21 -8.78 -0.69
C VAL A 179 -16.07 -8.18 0.71
N TRP A 180 -14.94 -7.54 1.00
CA TRP A 180 -14.57 -7.06 2.34
C TRP A 180 -15.65 -6.25 3.07
N PRO A 181 -16.35 -5.27 2.46
CA PRO A 181 -17.38 -4.51 3.18
C PRO A 181 -18.47 -5.40 3.77
N ARG A 182 -18.98 -6.37 3.00
CA ARG A 182 -20.01 -7.31 3.47
C ARG A 182 -19.46 -8.26 4.52
N LEU A 183 -18.28 -8.84 4.27
CA LEU A 183 -17.62 -9.71 5.24
C LEU A 183 -17.36 -8.99 6.56
N LYS A 184 -16.92 -7.73 6.53
CA LYS A 184 -16.67 -6.93 7.73
C LYS A 184 -17.95 -6.78 8.55
N ASP A 185 -19.06 -6.41 7.91
CA ASP A 185 -20.34 -6.22 8.59
C ASP A 185 -20.85 -7.53 9.20
N ASP A 186 -20.79 -8.64 8.45
CA ASP A 186 -21.18 -9.98 8.93
C ASP A 186 -20.29 -10.43 10.09
N LEU A 187 -18.98 -10.18 10.00
CA LEU A 187 -18.00 -10.58 11.00
C LEU A 187 -18.15 -9.77 12.29
N HIS A 188 -18.38 -8.46 12.17
CA HIS A 188 -18.70 -7.59 13.30
C HIS A 188 -20.00 -8.03 13.97
N ALA A 189 -21.07 -8.26 13.20
CA ALA A 189 -22.35 -8.73 13.73
C ALA A 189 -22.24 -10.10 14.43
N ALA A 190 -21.37 -10.99 13.95
CA ALA A 190 -21.08 -12.26 14.60
C ALA A 190 -20.29 -12.06 15.92
N ALA A 191 -19.26 -11.21 15.92
CA ALA A 191 -18.45 -10.91 17.09
C ALA A 191 -19.24 -10.16 18.18
N ASP A 192 -20.17 -9.29 17.79
CA ASP A 192 -20.99 -8.50 18.70
C ASP A 192 -21.86 -9.35 19.63
N LYS A 193 -22.23 -10.57 19.19
CA LYS A 193 -22.95 -11.57 20.00
C LYS A 193 -22.12 -12.11 21.17
N ARG A 194 -20.80 -11.87 21.17
CA ARG A 194 -19.82 -12.35 22.16
C ARG A 194 -19.01 -11.18 22.76
N ALA A 195 -19.55 -9.96 22.68
CA ALA A 195 -18.85 -8.76 23.12
C ALA A 195 -18.48 -8.80 24.60
N SER A 196 -17.28 -8.33 24.91
CA SER A 196 -16.76 -8.22 26.27
C SER A 196 -16.56 -6.75 26.65
N THR A 197 -16.74 -6.41 27.91
CA THR A 197 -16.61 -5.03 28.40
C THR A 197 -15.32 -4.83 29.19
N ILE A 198 -14.66 -3.70 28.99
CA ILE A 198 -13.53 -3.26 29.82
C ILE A 198 -13.72 -1.81 30.28
N ALA A 199 -13.33 -1.53 31.52
CA ALA A 199 -13.40 -0.22 32.16
C ALA A 199 -12.00 0.14 32.72
N PRO A 200 -11.76 1.40 33.13
CA PRO A 200 -10.50 1.78 33.78
C PRO A 200 -10.15 0.84 34.94
N GLY A 201 -8.89 0.38 34.98
CA GLY A 201 -8.38 -0.60 35.96
C GLY A 201 -8.85 -2.05 35.73
N GLY A 202 -9.69 -2.30 34.73
CA GLY A 202 -10.20 -3.61 34.39
C GLY A 202 -9.20 -4.46 33.59
N SER A 203 -9.46 -5.76 33.55
CA SER A 203 -8.72 -6.71 32.72
C SER A 203 -9.66 -7.72 32.05
N LEU A 204 -9.30 -8.18 30.86
CA LEU A 204 -10.01 -9.23 30.13
C LEU A 204 -9.06 -10.37 29.78
N VAL A 205 -9.57 -11.60 29.84
CA VAL A 205 -8.91 -12.79 29.32
C VAL A 205 -9.91 -13.50 28.42
N LEU A 206 -9.61 -13.56 27.13
CA LEU A 206 -10.48 -14.09 26.09
C LEU A 206 -9.80 -15.24 25.36
N ASP A 207 -10.58 -16.22 24.93
CA ASP A 207 -10.15 -17.33 24.08
C ASP A 207 -10.98 -17.35 22.78
N ALA A 208 -10.73 -18.29 21.87
CA ALA A 208 -11.37 -18.27 20.55
C ALA A 208 -12.91 -18.34 20.60
N ARG A 209 -13.50 -18.86 21.68
CA ARG A 209 -14.96 -18.90 21.88
C ARG A 209 -15.58 -17.54 22.12
N ASN A 210 -14.77 -16.54 22.47
CA ASN A 210 -15.20 -15.14 22.60
C ASN A 210 -15.17 -14.37 21.26
N GLY A 211 -14.60 -14.96 20.21
CA GLY A 211 -14.43 -14.29 18.92
C GLY A 211 -15.38 -14.77 17.83
N ALA A 212 -15.24 -14.17 16.65
CA ALA A 212 -15.78 -14.61 15.37
C ALA A 212 -14.65 -14.73 14.35
N LEU A 213 -14.70 -15.77 13.51
CA LEU A 213 -13.66 -16.12 12.55
C LEU A 213 -14.18 -15.91 11.12
N ALA A 214 -13.46 -15.14 10.32
CA ALA A 214 -13.56 -15.18 8.87
C ALA A 214 -12.49 -16.17 8.34
N PRO A 215 -12.85 -17.26 7.66
CA PRO A 215 -11.87 -18.22 7.17
C PRO A 215 -11.07 -17.68 5.97
N ASP A 216 -11.67 -16.79 5.18
CA ASP A 216 -11.06 -16.23 3.97
C ASP A 216 -11.69 -14.86 3.65
N THR A 217 -10.85 -13.83 3.50
CA THR A 217 -11.26 -12.46 3.10
C THR A 217 -11.89 -12.34 1.72
N ALA A 218 -11.83 -13.37 0.88
CA ALA A 218 -12.48 -13.44 -0.42
C ALA A 218 -13.92 -13.98 -0.37
N ARG A 219 -14.43 -14.34 0.82
CA ARG A 219 -15.77 -14.89 0.98
C ARG A 219 -16.52 -14.15 2.08
N ALA A 220 -17.79 -13.84 1.85
CA ALA A 220 -18.67 -13.31 2.89
C ALA A 220 -19.16 -14.46 3.79
N GLU A 221 -18.21 -15.11 4.46
CA GLU A 221 -18.44 -16.26 5.32
C GLU A 221 -17.84 -15.99 6.70
N THR A 222 -18.61 -16.30 7.75
CA THR A 222 -18.17 -16.17 9.13
C THR A 222 -18.50 -17.43 9.91
N ALA A 223 -17.69 -17.72 10.92
CA ALA A 223 -17.87 -18.84 11.82
C ALA A 223 -17.68 -18.39 13.27
N LEU A 224 -18.39 -19.04 14.18
CA LEU A 224 -18.23 -18.85 15.61
C LEU A 224 -17.45 -20.04 16.17
N PRO A 225 -16.17 -19.88 16.57
CA PRO A 225 -15.41 -20.99 17.12
C PRO A 225 -16.10 -21.60 18.35
N SER A 226 -16.05 -22.92 18.46
CA SER A 226 -16.58 -23.70 19.58
C SER A 226 -15.50 -24.15 20.57
N GLY A 227 -14.25 -24.32 20.10
CA GLY A 227 -13.07 -24.62 20.92
C GLY A 227 -12.38 -23.37 21.45
N ALA A 228 -11.62 -23.52 22.54
CA ALA A 228 -10.86 -22.41 23.14
C ALA A 228 -9.71 -21.91 22.25
N THR A 229 -9.27 -22.73 21.29
CA THR A 229 -8.23 -22.39 20.32
C THR A 229 -8.81 -22.29 18.91
N ALA A 230 -8.19 -21.48 18.05
CA ALA A 230 -8.52 -21.43 16.63
C ALA A 230 -7.27 -21.27 15.76
N VAL A 231 -7.20 -21.99 14.66
CA VAL A 231 -6.18 -21.74 13.62
C VAL A 231 -6.52 -20.42 12.94
N ILE A 232 -5.53 -19.56 12.79
CA ILE A 232 -5.63 -18.32 12.01
C ILE A 232 -5.24 -18.63 10.56
N PRO A 233 -6.19 -18.66 9.61
CA PRO A 233 -5.88 -18.98 8.21
C PRO A 233 -5.01 -17.91 7.58
N SER A 234 -4.32 -18.24 6.49
CA SER A 234 -3.45 -17.27 5.80
C SER A 234 -4.18 -16.03 5.34
N GLU A 235 -5.42 -16.19 4.88
CA GLU A 235 -6.25 -15.14 4.31
C GLU A 235 -7.44 -14.76 5.22
N GLY A 236 -7.50 -15.35 6.41
CA GLY A 236 -8.59 -15.20 7.36
C GLY A 236 -8.22 -14.34 8.56
N MET A 237 -9.17 -14.18 9.47
CA MET A 237 -8.96 -13.44 10.71
C MET A 237 -9.94 -13.82 11.80
N LEU A 238 -9.45 -13.85 13.04
CA LEU A 238 -10.27 -13.97 14.24
C LEU A 238 -10.44 -12.58 14.87
N ILE A 239 -11.67 -12.17 15.16
CA ILE A 239 -11.95 -10.86 15.79
C ILE A 239 -12.71 -10.99 17.10
N PHE A 240 -12.50 -10.03 17.99
CA PHE A 240 -13.14 -9.90 19.29
C PHE A 240 -13.82 -8.54 19.40
N ALA A 241 -15.09 -8.51 19.77
CA ALA A 241 -15.81 -7.27 20.05
C ALA A 241 -15.56 -6.84 21.51
N ILE A 242 -15.07 -5.61 21.69
CA ILE A 242 -14.74 -5.03 22.99
C ILE A 242 -15.52 -3.72 23.18
N ASP A 243 -16.26 -3.61 24.28
CA ASP A 243 -16.89 -2.37 24.73
C ASP A 243 -16.01 -1.67 25.76
N ALA A 244 -15.36 -0.58 25.35
CA ALA A 244 -14.64 0.30 26.24
C ALA A 244 -15.61 1.28 26.93
N LYS A 245 -15.66 1.26 28.27
CA LYS A 245 -16.56 2.12 29.05
C LYS A 245 -16.12 3.59 29.13
N ASP A 246 -14.85 3.84 28.85
CA ASP A 246 -14.24 5.17 28.79
C ASP A 246 -13.14 5.17 27.71
N ASP A 247 -12.44 6.28 27.54
CA ASP A 247 -11.17 6.27 26.81
C ASP A 247 -10.11 5.54 27.67
N LEU A 248 -9.46 4.52 27.12
CA LEU A 248 -8.57 3.62 27.83
C LEU A 248 -7.18 3.58 27.19
N ASP A 249 -6.16 3.60 28.05
CA ASP A 249 -4.82 3.16 27.67
C ASP A 249 -4.71 1.67 28.01
N LEU A 250 -4.45 0.85 26.98
CA LEU A 250 -4.46 -0.60 27.08
C LEU A 250 -3.05 -1.15 26.90
N THR A 251 -2.80 -2.24 27.62
CA THR A 251 -1.66 -3.14 27.44
C THR A 251 -2.18 -4.56 27.39
N GLY A 252 -1.36 -5.51 26.93
CA GLY A 252 -1.82 -6.88 26.85
C GLY A 252 -0.83 -7.84 26.24
N SER A 253 -1.30 -9.06 26.01
CA SER A 253 -0.58 -10.08 25.28
C SER A 253 -1.54 -10.98 24.51
N ILE A 254 -1.03 -11.65 23.48
CA ILE A 254 -1.70 -12.81 22.89
C ILE A 254 -0.86 -14.07 23.09
N GLN A 255 -1.53 -15.21 23.17
CA GLN A 255 -0.92 -16.52 23.03
C GLN A 255 -1.24 -17.08 21.64
N LEU A 256 -0.20 -17.24 20.82
CA LEU A 256 -0.27 -17.73 19.45
C LEU A 256 0.85 -18.75 19.24
N GLU A 257 0.48 -20.02 19.11
CA GLU A 257 1.43 -21.07 18.79
C GLU A 257 1.76 -21.03 17.30
N PRO A 258 3.03 -20.80 16.90
CA PRO A 258 3.43 -20.89 15.50
C PRO A 258 3.35 -22.34 15.00
N ASP A 259 3.11 -22.53 13.71
CA ASP A 259 3.18 -23.87 13.10
C ASP A 259 4.59 -24.41 13.26
N ALA A 260 4.72 -25.61 13.86
CA ALA A 260 6.01 -26.16 14.27
C ALA A 260 7.02 -26.30 13.13
N ASP A 261 6.53 -26.51 11.90
CA ASP A 261 7.35 -26.83 10.73
C ASP A 261 7.64 -25.61 9.82
N ASP A 262 6.97 -24.45 10.03
CA ASP A 262 7.18 -23.24 9.22
C ASP A 262 7.88 -22.12 9.98
N LEU A 263 9.20 -22.27 10.08
CA LEU A 263 10.12 -21.25 10.60
C LEU A 263 10.79 -20.43 9.48
N ARG A 264 10.16 -20.27 8.31
CA ARG A 264 10.70 -19.32 7.31
C ARG A 264 10.54 -17.89 7.86
N PRO A 265 11.54 -16.99 7.76
CA PRO A 265 11.42 -15.63 8.31
C PRO A 265 10.26 -14.85 7.69
N GLY A 266 9.73 -13.87 8.42
CA GLY A 266 8.62 -13.02 7.97
C GLY A 266 7.43 -12.98 8.93
N LEU A 267 6.42 -12.16 8.59
CA LEU A 267 5.22 -11.92 9.39
C LEU A 267 4.43 -13.22 9.63
N ARG A 268 3.93 -13.40 10.87
CA ARG A 268 3.02 -14.49 11.25
C ARG A 268 1.58 -14.02 11.29
N VAL A 269 1.30 -12.94 12.00
CA VAL A 269 -0.03 -12.32 12.02
C VAL A 269 0.12 -10.82 12.14
N THR A 270 -0.93 -10.09 11.78
CA THR A 270 -1.11 -8.72 12.26
C THR A 270 -2.17 -8.72 13.34
N VAL A 271 -1.84 -8.22 14.52
CA VAL A 271 -2.80 -8.00 15.61
C VAL A 271 -3.20 -6.54 15.59
N LEU A 272 -4.49 -6.29 15.55
CA LEU A 272 -5.05 -4.96 15.33
C LEU A 272 -6.08 -4.63 16.40
N SER A 273 -6.10 -3.37 16.84
CA SER A 273 -7.28 -2.75 17.46
C SER A 273 -7.87 -1.82 16.42
N ASP A 274 -9.00 -2.22 15.83
CA ASP A 274 -9.59 -1.63 14.64
C ASP A 274 -8.58 -1.57 13.47
N ASP A 275 -7.99 -0.41 13.21
CA ASP A 275 -6.95 -0.20 12.21
C ASP A 275 -5.55 -0.04 12.80
N THR A 276 -5.42 0.12 14.13
CA THR A 276 -4.14 0.28 14.85
C THR A 276 -3.43 -1.04 14.99
N VAL A 277 -2.18 -1.12 14.52
CA VAL A 277 -1.36 -2.34 14.61
C VAL A 277 -0.71 -2.42 15.98
N ILE A 278 -1.29 -3.22 16.86
CA ILE A 278 -0.84 -3.37 18.25
C ILE A 278 0.21 -4.47 18.40
N ALA A 279 0.31 -5.43 17.47
CA ALA A 279 1.45 -6.32 17.33
C ALA A 279 1.59 -6.87 15.90
N ALA A 280 2.82 -7.18 15.49
CA ALA A 280 3.10 -7.80 14.19
C ALA A 280 4.19 -8.88 14.35
N PRO A 281 3.93 -9.95 15.13
CA PRO A 281 4.92 -10.99 15.38
C PRO A 281 5.37 -11.62 14.07
N GLY A 282 6.67 -11.87 13.97
CA GLY A 282 7.25 -12.56 12.83
C GLY A 282 8.38 -13.48 13.26
N VAL A 283 8.68 -14.44 12.40
CA VAL A 283 9.85 -15.31 12.57
C VAL A 283 11.08 -14.47 12.25
N LYS A 284 11.88 -14.17 13.28
CA LYS A 284 13.15 -13.44 13.14
C LYS A 284 14.25 -14.41 12.70
N ALA A 285 15.19 -13.95 11.89
CA ALA A 285 16.38 -14.72 11.52
C ALA A 285 17.62 -13.83 11.53
N ALA A 286 18.79 -14.47 11.61
CA ALA A 286 20.06 -13.77 11.42
C ALA A 286 20.08 -13.05 10.06
N PRO A 287 20.66 -11.84 9.98
CA PRO A 287 20.74 -11.09 8.73
C PRO A 287 21.40 -11.89 7.63
N TRP A 288 20.76 -11.99 6.48
CA TRP A 288 21.21 -12.84 5.37
C TRP A 288 21.61 -12.02 4.14
N ARG A 289 22.45 -12.59 3.28
CA ARG A 289 22.84 -11.99 1.99
C ARG A 289 22.54 -12.97 0.87
N THR A 290 22.24 -12.43 -0.32
CA THR A 290 22.07 -13.26 -1.51
C THR A 290 23.39 -13.97 -1.79
N LYS A 291 23.37 -15.30 -1.77
CA LYS A 291 24.48 -16.09 -2.32
C LYS A 291 24.37 -16.03 -3.83
N TYR A 292 25.47 -15.74 -4.50
CA TYR A 292 25.52 -15.75 -5.94
C TYR A 292 26.07 -17.10 -6.41
N ASP A 293 25.49 -17.65 -7.47
CA ASP A 293 26.08 -18.81 -8.11
C ASP A 293 27.41 -18.44 -8.81
N ALA A 294 28.12 -19.43 -9.34
CA ALA A 294 29.39 -19.23 -10.06
C ALA A 294 29.27 -18.26 -11.26
N LYS A 295 28.06 -17.99 -11.75
CA LYS A 295 27.76 -17.05 -12.85
C LYS A 295 27.32 -15.67 -12.34
N LYS A 296 27.51 -15.37 -11.06
CA LYS A 296 27.05 -14.14 -10.39
C LYS A 296 25.54 -13.91 -10.50
N ARG A 297 24.75 -14.97 -10.68
CA ARG A 297 23.29 -14.87 -10.64
C ARG A 297 22.85 -14.98 -9.18
N PRO A 298 21.91 -14.14 -8.72
CA PRO A 298 21.38 -14.28 -7.38
C PRO A 298 20.75 -15.67 -7.25
N SER A 299 21.20 -16.47 -6.29
CA SER A 299 20.48 -17.68 -5.92
C SER A 299 19.09 -17.25 -5.46
N PRO A 300 18.00 -17.97 -5.85
CA PRO A 300 16.70 -17.71 -5.26
C PRO A 300 16.84 -17.74 -3.74
N ILE A 301 16.09 -16.86 -3.05
CA ILE A 301 15.91 -16.93 -1.59
C ILE A 301 15.57 -18.38 -1.30
N THR A 302 16.50 -19.10 -0.68
CA THR A 302 16.31 -20.53 -0.52
C THR A 302 15.17 -20.71 0.48
N THR A 303 14.27 -21.63 0.17
CA THR A 303 13.28 -22.19 1.09
C THR A 303 13.94 -22.84 2.33
N GLU A 304 15.27 -22.81 2.42
CA GLU A 304 16.12 -23.29 3.50
C GLU A 304 16.38 -22.23 4.58
N LEU A 305 16.13 -20.93 4.35
CA LEU A 305 16.28 -19.93 5.41
C LEU A 305 15.30 -20.26 6.54
N ARG A 306 15.85 -20.54 7.72
CA ARG A 306 15.11 -20.82 8.95
C ARG A 306 15.45 -19.74 9.97
N GLY A 307 14.43 -19.21 10.61
CA GLY A 307 14.55 -18.31 11.73
C GLY A 307 14.35 -19.02 13.07
N GLU A 308 14.35 -18.22 14.11
CA GLU A 308 14.10 -18.66 15.48
C GLU A 308 12.60 -18.86 15.69
N ARG A 309 12.22 -19.88 16.46
CA ARG A 309 10.83 -20.08 16.88
C ARG A 309 10.40 -18.87 17.72
N PRO A 310 9.37 -18.11 17.29
CA PRO A 310 8.87 -17.00 18.09
C PRO A 310 8.35 -17.50 19.44
N PRO A 311 8.44 -16.67 20.51
CA PRO A 311 7.75 -16.98 21.75
C PRO A 311 6.24 -17.07 21.50
N SER A 312 5.58 -18.02 22.14
CA SER A 312 4.13 -18.20 22.01
C SER A 312 3.35 -17.04 22.63
N THR A 313 3.90 -16.41 23.67
CA THR A 313 3.33 -15.20 24.28
C THR A 313 3.93 -13.97 23.61
N ILE A 314 3.09 -13.20 22.93
CA ILE A 314 3.47 -11.99 22.21
C ILE A 314 2.90 -10.79 22.95
N PRO A 315 3.74 -9.88 23.46
CA PRO A 315 3.26 -8.63 24.06
C PRO A 315 2.61 -7.74 23.00
N LEU A 316 1.56 -7.05 23.40
CA LEU A 316 0.93 -5.99 22.60
C LEU A 316 1.58 -4.66 22.96
N ASN A 317 1.87 -3.83 21.95
CA ASN A 317 2.27 -2.45 22.17
C ASN A 317 1.15 -1.71 22.89
N ASN A 318 1.49 -0.79 23.78
CA ASN A 318 0.51 0.06 24.44
C ASN A 318 -0.26 0.87 23.39
N TRP A 319 -1.57 1.00 23.54
CA TRP A 319 -2.40 1.76 22.61
C TRP A 319 -3.59 2.40 23.32
N ARG A 320 -4.15 3.42 22.68
CA ARG A 320 -5.39 4.06 23.12
C ARG A 320 -6.58 3.40 22.44
N MET A 321 -7.60 3.07 23.21
CA MET A 321 -8.94 2.72 22.73
C MET A 321 -9.92 3.76 23.23
N THR A 322 -10.68 4.39 22.34
CA THR A 322 -11.70 5.38 22.74
C THR A 322 -12.89 4.70 23.40
N LYS A 323 -13.73 5.48 24.07
CA LYS A 323 -15.02 4.99 24.56
C LYS A 323 -15.90 4.48 23.42
N GLY A 324 -16.42 3.26 23.54
CA GLY A 324 -17.35 2.69 22.56
C GLY A 324 -17.05 1.24 22.20
N ARG A 325 -17.62 0.79 21.07
CA ARG A 325 -17.43 -0.55 20.49
C ARG A 325 -16.20 -0.54 19.60
N HIS A 326 -15.29 -1.47 19.87
CA HIS A 326 -14.03 -1.68 19.15
C HIS A 326 -13.85 -3.15 18.80
N TYR A 327 -12.98 -3.43 17.82
CA TYR A 327 -12.70 -4.79 17.37
C TYR A 327 -11.21 -5.09 17.44
N ILE A 328 -10.83 -6.12 18.19
CA ILE A 328 -9.45 -6.63 18.18
C ILE A 328 -9.37 -7.79 17.20
N ALA A 329 -8.52 -7.69 16.19
CA ALA A 329 -8.36 -8.70 15.16
C ALA A 329 -6.98 -9.37 15.22
N VAL A 330 -6.94 -10.69 15.04
CA VAL A 330 -5.74 -11.47 14.75
C VAL A 330 -5.85 -11.93 13.30
N ALA A 331 -5.17 -11.22 12.41
CA ALA A 331 -5.27 -11.39 10.96
C ALA A 331 -4.12 -12.21 10.38
N GLY A 332 -4.46 -13.10 9.45
CA GLY A 332 -3.48 -13.84 8.66
C GLY A 332 -2.54 -12.92 7.86
N PRO A 333 -1.34 -13.38 7.53
CA PRO A 333 -0.32 -12.58 6.84
C PRO A 333 -0.45 -12.63 5.31
N HIS A 334 -1.44 -13.33 4.75
CA HIS A 334 -1.67 -13.58 3.31
C HIS A 334 -0.68 -14.52 2.60
N MET A 335 0.40 -14.95 3.24
CA MET A 335 1.40 -15.83 2.61
C MET A 335 1.53 -17.22 3.26
N ARG A 336 1.01 -17.40 4.47
CA ARG A 336 1.10 -18.62 5.29
C ARG A 336 0.05 -18.59 6.41
N PRO A 337 -0.32 -19.71 7.04
CA PRO A 337 -1.16 -19.68 8.24
C PRO A 337 -0.49 -18.88 9.38
N GLY A 338 -1.30 -18.19 10.18
CA GLY A 338 -0.82 -17.39 11.30
C GLY A 338 -0.33 -18.23 12.48
N GLY A 339 -0.83 -19.46 12.59
CA GLY A 339 -0.63 -20.36 13.72
C GLY A 339 -1.94 -20.61 14.46
N THR A 340 -1.84 -21.15 15.67
CA THR A 340 -3.00 -21.47 16.52
C THR A 340 -3.12 -20.45 17.65
N PHE A 341 -4.15 -19.62 17.57
CA PHE A 341 -4.51 -18.69 18.63
C PHE A 341 -5.09 -19.45 19.83
N ALA A 342 -4.69 -19.06 21.04
CA ALA A 342 -5.16 -19.65 22.29
C ALA A 342 -5.72 -18.62 23.28
N ARG A 343 -5.18 -17.40 23.33
CA ARG A 343 -5.58 -16.41 24.33
C ARG A 343 -5.30 -14.97 23.91
N LEU A 344 -6.17 -14.06 24.33
CA LEU A 344 -5.98 -12.61 24.32
C LEU A 344 -6.15 -12.09 25.75
N GLU A 345 -5.15 -11.37 26.26
CA GLU A 345 -5.19 -10.73 27.57
C GLU A 345 -5.09 -9.21 27.39
N LEU A 346 -6.01 -8.48 28.02
CA LEU A 346 -6.08 -7.03 27.99
C LEU A 346 -6.07 -6.47 29.41
N ARG A 347 -5.39 -5.34 29.62
CA ARG A 347 -5.35 -4.62 30.88
C ARG A 347 -5.46 -3.13 30.61
N ALA A 348 -6.47 -2.50 31.21
CA ALA A 348 -6.66 -1.05 31.16
C ALA A 348 -5.91 -0.37 32.29
N ALA A 349 -5.31 0.79 31.99
CA ALA A 349 -4.80 1.69 33.00
C ALA A 349 -5.91 2.06 34.01
N ALA A 350 -5.51 2.32 35.26
CA ALA A 350 -6.46 2.60 36.36
C ALA A 350 -7.28 3.88 36.14
N ARG A 351 -6.77 4.81 35.33
CA ARG A 351 -7.43 6.09 35.01
C ARG A 351 -7.81 6.12 33.53
N PRO A 352 -8.85 6.88 33.16
CA PRO A 352 -9.14 7.17 31.77
C PRO A 352 -7.93 7.79 31.07
N ALA A 353 -7.80 7.49 29.79
CA ALA A 353 -6.68 7.92 28.98
C ALA A 353 -6.71 9.44 28.75
N GLU A 354 -5.57 10.09 28.95
CA GLU A 354 -5.42 11.54 28.79
C GLU A 354 -5.86 11.97 27.39
N LYS A 355 -6.68 13.02 27.28
CA LYS A 355 -7.10 13.53 25.97
C LYS A 355 -5.95 14.30 25.30
N PRO A 356 -5.62 14.00 24.03
CA PRO A 356 -4.63 14.79 23.31
C PRO A 356 -5.15 16.21 23.04
N LEU A 357 -4.23 17.16 22.92
CA LEU A 357 -4.50 18.54 22.50
C LEU A 357 -4.96 18.59 21.04
N HIS A 358 -4.34 17.79 20.18
CA HIS A 358 -4.73 17.57 18.79
C HIS A 358 -4.17 16.24 18.27
N THR A 359 -4.74 15.76 17.17
CA THR A 359 -4.34 14.50 16.51
C THR A 359 -4.15 14.73 15.03
N PHE A 360 -3.13 14.11 14.42
CA PHE A 360 -2.92 14.20 12.98
C PHE A 360 -2.54 12.86 12.34
N GLY A 361 -2.97 12.68 11.09
CA GLY A 361 -2.58 11.55 10.25
C GLY A 361 -1.29 11.83 9.48
N PHE A 362 -0.45 10.82 9.32
CA PHE A 362 0.78 10.90 8.53
C PHE A 362 0.84 9.77 7.49
N PHE A 363 0.80 10.18 6.24
CA PHE A 363 0.80 9.31 5.06
C PHE A 363 2.08 9.54 4.26
N ALA A 364 2.46 8.55 3.47
CA ALA A 364 3.52 8.69 2.46
C ALA A 364 3.25 7.71 1.32
N ASP A 365 3.81 8.03 0.15
CA ASP A 365 3.83 7.13 -1.01
C ASP A 365 2.41 6.63 -1.36
N THR A 366 1.46 7.57 -1.46
CA THR A 366 0.07 7.26 -1.82
C THR A 366 -0.08 6.90 -3.29
N HIS A 367 0.86 7.30 -4.15
CA HIS A 367 0.95 6.88 -5.55
C HIS A 367 -0.40 6.81 -6.28
N LEU A 368 -1.19 7.88 -6.17
CA LEU A 368 -2.44 7.96 -6.92
C LEU A 368 -2.12 7.87 -8.41
N GLY A 369 -2.82 6.98 -9.10
CA GLY A 369 -2.54 6.69 -10.50
C GLY A 369 -3.41 5.59 -11.06
N PHE A 370 -2.94 4.97 -12.15
CA PHE A 370 -3.73 4.01 -12.91
C PHE A 370 -3.13 2.60 -12.87
N GLY A 371 -3.96 1.59 -13.11
CA GLY A 371 -3.57 0.18 -13.18
C GLY A 371 -3.09 -0.42 -11.86
N ARG A 372 -2.40 -1.56 -11.94
CA ARG A 372 -1.72 -2.19 -10.80
C ARG A 372 -0.32 -2.60 -11.22
N ILE A 373 0.69 -1.98 -10.63
CA ILE A 373 2.09 -2.30 -10.96
C ILE A 373 2.60 -3.25 -9.88
N THR A 374 2.86 -4.49 -10.27
CA THR A 374 3.46 -5.49 -9.39
C THR A 374 4.96 -5.57 -9.62
N LYS A 375 5.73 -5.21 -8.60
CA LYS A 375 7.17 -5.52 -8.51
C LYS A 375 7.38 -6.48 -7.33
N ALA A 376 8.03 -6.00 -6.26
CA ALA A 376 8.16 -6.76 -5.02
C ALA A 376 6.79 -6.88 -4.30
N THR A 377 5.96 -5.85 -4.40
CA THR A 377 4.55 -5.81 -3.99
C THR A 377 3.73 -5.18 -5.10
N ALA A 378 2.40 -5.31 -5.03
CA ALA A 378 1.50 -4.63 -5.94
C ALA A 378 1.13 -3.25 -5.39
N LYS A 379 1.38 -2.19 -6.19
CA LYS A 379 0.79 -0.88 -5.92
C LYS A 379 -0.68 -0.90 -6.35
N LEU A 380 -1.55 -0.40 -5.48
CA LEU A 380 -3.00 -0.37 -5.69
C LEU A 380 -3.44 0.71 -6.71
N ASN A 381 -2.60 1.71 -6.98
CA ASN A 381 -2.81 2.90 -7.82
C ASN A 381 -4.27 3.37 -7.94
N ALA A 382 -5.04 2.84 -8.90
CA ALA A 382 -6.42 3.27 -9.18
C ALA A 382 -7.35 3.15 -7.95
N ARG A 383 -7.07 2.21 -7.06
CA ARG A 383 -7.85 2.01 -5.83
C ARG A 383 -7.39 2.92 -4.69
N THR A 384 -6.20 3.50 -4.78
CA THR A 384 -5.60 4.24 -3.66
C THR A 384 -6.34 5.54 -3.39
N ALA A 385 -6.87 6.22 -4.41
CA ALA A 385 -7.61 7.47 -4.23
C ALA A 385 -8.85 7.29 -3.34
N GLY A 386 -9.69 6.29 -3.66
CA GLY A 386 -10.88 5.98 -2.87
C GLY A 386 -10.57 5.52 -1.45
N GLN A 387 -9.48 4.76 -1.27
CA GLN A 387 -9.04 4.38 0.09
C GLN A 387 -8.46 5.53 0.88
N LEU A 388 -7.69 6.42 0.24
CA LEU A 388 -7.17 7.62 0.88
C LEU A 388 -8.34 8.51 1.33
N GLU A 389 -9.33 8.75 0.46
CA GLU A 389 -10.55 9.47 0.84
C GLU A 389 -11.24 8.83 2.05
N SER A 390 -11.52 7.52 2.00
CA SER A 390 -12.20 6.81 3.09
C SER A 390 -11.41 6.88 4.41
N THR A 391 -10.09 6.76 4.34
CA THR A 391 -9.22 6.78 5.53
C THR A 391 -9.15 8.20 6.11
N LEU A 392 -9.03 9.24 5.29
CA LEU A 392 -9.06 10.63 5.75
C LEU A 392 -10.43 10.98 6.35
N ARG A 393 -11.53 10.51 5.77
CA ARG A 393 -12.89 10.65 6.36
C ARG A 393 -12.99 9.97 7.72
N GLN A 394 -12.41 8.78 7.86
CA GLN A 394 -12.39 8.06 9.12
C GLN A 394 -11.60 8.84 10.17
N LEU A 395 -10.38 9.27 9.86
CA LEU A 395 -9.57 10.08 10.78
C LEU A 395 -10.29 11.36 11.21
N LYS A 396 -10.97 12.05 10.29
CA LYS A 396 -11.79 13.21 10.64
C LYS A 396 -12.91 12.87 11.63
N ARG A 397 -13.61 11.76 11.44
CA ARG A 397 -14.66 11.29 12.38
C ARG A 397 -14.10 10.93 13.74
N GLU A 398 -12.86 10.44 13.78
CA GLU A 398 -12.12 10.12 15.00
C GLU A 398 -11.48 11.35 15.67
N GLY A 399 -11.68 12.55 15.10
CA GLY A 399 -11.22 13.81 15.69
C GLY A 399 -9.82 14.24 15.30
N ALA A 400 -9.25 13.71 14.22
CA ALA A 400 -8.01 14.26 13.66
C ALA A 400 -8.23 15.68 13.11
N ASP A 401 -7.29 16.57 13.40
CA ASP A 401 -7.33 17.99 13.02
C ASP A 401 -6.83 18.22 11.59
N PHE A 402 -5.85 17.41 11.16
CA PHE A 402 -5.26 17.47 9.82
C PHE A 402 -4.54 16.17 9.47
N ALA A 403 -4.07 16.07 8.23
CA ALA A 403 -3.15 15.04 7.78
C ALA A 403 -1.98 15.65 6.99
N ILE A 404 -0.89 14.89 6.86
CA ILE A 404 0.26 15.23 6.02
C ILE A 404 0.52 14.06 5.07
N ILE A 405 0.79 14.34 3.79
CA ILE A 405 1.28 13.35 2.82
C ILE A 405 2.75 13.67 2.47
N ALA A 406 3.67 12.84 2.95
CA ALA A 406 5.12 13.04 2.86
C ALA A 406 5.73 12.62 1.51
N GLY A 407 5.16 13.11 0.41
CA GLY A 407 5.67 12.88 -0.94
C GLY A 407 5.19 11.61 -1.60
N ASP A 408 5.47 11.55 -2.91
CA ASP A 408 4.97 10.53 -3.84
C ASP A 408 3.45 10.43 -3.76
N MET A 409 2.81 11.61 -3.78
CA MET A 409 1.36 11.75 -3.70
C MET A 409 0.70 11.07 -4.90
N THR A 410 1.33 11.20 -6.06
CA THR A 410 0.96 10.60 -7.35
C THR A 410 2.00 9.56 -7.79
N ASP A 411 1.64 8.68 -8.73
CA ASP A 411 2.59 7.69 -9.27
C ASP A 411 3.41 8.23 -10.45
N ASN A 412 2.99 9.31 -11.12
CA ASN A 412 3.70 9.82 -12.31
C ASN A 412 3.63 11.35 -12.49
N GLY A 413 3.15 12.11 -11.49
CA GLY A 413 3.13 13.58 -11.53
C GLY A 413 2.25 14.14 -12.64
N ARG A 414 1.21 13.41 -13.04
CA ARG A 414 0.31 13.85 -14.11
C ARG A 414 -0.83 14.68 -13.53
N ARG A 415 -1.27 15.70 -14.26
CA ARG A 415 -2.45 16.51 -13.94
C ARG A 415 -3.64 15.71 -13.42
N SER A 416 -4.08 14.69 -14.17
CA SER A 416 -5.23 13.87 -13.78
C SER A 416 -5.05 13.13 -12.45
N GLN A 417 -3.82 12.80 -12.05
CA GLN A 417 -3.55 12.19 -10.75
C GLN A 417 -3.63 13.22 -9.61
N PHE A 418 -3.22 14.47 -9.86
CA PHE A 418 -3.41 15.56 -8.91
C PHE A 418 -4.89 15.95 -8.79
N GLU A 419 -5.67 15.88 -9.88
CA GLU A 419 -7.12 16.06 -9.83
C GLU A 419 -7.81 14.96 -9.00
N ASP A 420 -7.35 13.71 -9.10
CA ASP A 420 -7.82 12.61 -8.26
C ASP A 420 -7.52 12.87 -6.78
N LEU A 421 -6.32 13.35 -6.47
CA LEU A 421 -5.93 13.74 -5.11
C LEU A 421 -6.77 14.92 -4.60
N ALA A 422 -7.01 15.93 -5.44
CA ALA A 422 -7.82 17.10 -5.12
C ALA A 422 -9.25 16.68 -4.76
N ARG A 423 -9.84 15.75 -5.54
CA ARG A 423 -11.17 15.21 -5.24
C ARG A 423 -11.16 14.41 -3.93
N ALA A 424 -10.20 13.51 -3.73
CA ALA A 424 -10.13 12.69 -2.52
C ALA A 424 -9.99 13.53 -1.23
N THR A 425 -9.10 14.52 -1.24
CA THR A 425 -8.86 15.41 -0.09
C THR A 425 -10.06 16.34 0.17
N LYS A 426 -10.60 16.97 -0.88
CA LYS A 426 -11.81 17.81 -0.78
C LYS A 426 -13.00 17.04 -0.24
N ASN A 427 -13.26 15.85 -0.79
CA ASN A 427 -14.37 15.01 -0.37
C ASN A 427 -14.21 14.57 1.09
N ALA A 428 -13.00 14.17 1.50
CA ALA A 428 -12.75 13.78 2.88
C ALA A 428 -12.97 14.92 3.88
N GLY A 429 -12.67 16.15 3.48
CA GLY A 429 -12.88 17.35 4.26
C GLY A 429 -11.98 17.46 5.51
N LEU A 430 -10.92 16.67 5.57
CA LEU A 430 -9.82 16.81 6.54
C LEU A 430 -8.74 17.70 5.89
N PRO A 431 -8.24 18.76 6.54
CA PRO A 431 -7.12 19.53 6.01
C PRO A 431 -5.90 18.65 5.73
N VAL A 432 -5.27 18.80 4.56
CA VAL A 432 -4.10 18.02 4.15
C VAL A 432 -2.96 18.94 3.76
N TYR A 433 -1.79 18.70 4.34
CA TYR A 433 -0.53 19.33 3.95
C TYR A 433 0.29 18.38 3.06
N GLY A 434 0.92 18.93 2.02
CA GLY A 434 1.70 18.16 1.06
C GLY A 434 3.20 18.34 1.21
N CYS A 435 3.96 17.29 0.88
CA CYS A 435 5.38 17.34 0.60
C CYS A 435 5.57 16.79 -0.82
N VAL A 436 6.51 17.34 -1.60
CA VAL A 436 6.75 16.88 -2.98
C VAL A 436 7.70 15.68 -2.96
N GLY A 437 7.31 14.56 -3.57
CA GLY A 437 8.19 13.41 -3.81
C GLY A 437 8.69 13.32 -5.25
N ASN A 438 9.60 12.40 -5.54
CA ASN A 438 10.14 12.26 -6.91
C ASN A 438 9.08 11.90 -7.94
N HIS A 439 8.06 11.15 -7.58
CA HIS A 439 6.98 10.82 -8.49
C HIS A 439 6.06 12.02 -8.78
N ASP A 440 6.17 13.11 -8.01
CA ASP A 440 5.40 14.35 -8.21
C ASP A 440 6.15 15.40 -9.06
N THR A 441 7.23 15.01 -9.75
CA THR A 441 8.14 15.93 -10.47
C THR A 441 8.22 15.68 -11.98
N GLY A 442 7.07 15.37 -12.57
CA GLY A 442 6.88 15.47 -14.02
C GLY A 442 7.12 16.91 -14.52
N ARG A 443 7.24 17.05 -15.85
CA ARG A 443 7.64 18.32 -16.50
C ARG A 443 6.84 19.53 -16.00
N ASP A 444 5.52 19.37 -15.94
CA ASP A 444 4.58 20.45 -15.62
C ASP A 444 3.93 20.27 -14.23
N SER A 445 4.42 19.33 -13.41
CA SER A 445 3.74 18.91 -12.17
C SER A 445 3.54 20.03 -11.15
N ARG A 446 4.50 20.95 -10.97
CA ARG A 446 4.33 22.09 -10.04
C ARG A 446 3.20 23.02 -10.50
N ALA A 447 3.13 23.31 -11.79
CA ALA A 447 2.03 24.10 -12.36
C ALA A 447 0.69 23.36 -12.25
N ASP A 448 0.67 22.04 -12.47
CA ASP A 448 -0.53 21.22 -12.29
C ASP A 448 -0.98 21.18 -10.83
N ILE A 449 -0.07 21.04 -9.86
CA ILE A 449 -0.40 21.10 -8.43
C ILE A 449 -0.99 22.47 -8.09
N ALA A 450 -0.36 23.57 -8.56
CA ALA A 450 -0.86 24.92 -8.37
C ALA A 450 -2.28 25.12 -8.91
N ALA A 451 -2.57 24.55 -10.08
CA ALA A 451 -3.87 24.67 -10.72
C ALA A 451 -4.95 23.77 -10.10
N THR A 452 -4.58 22.60 -9.56
CA THR A 452 -5.54 21.56 -9.16
C THR A 452 -5.72 21.43 -7.65
N ILE A 453 -4.65 21.63 -6.86
CA ILE A 453 -4.65 21.40 -5.41
C ILE A 453 -3.73 22.37 -4.65
N PRO A 454 -3.88 23.70 -4.82
CA PRO A 454 -2.95 24.68 -4.26
C PRO A 454 -2.91 24.71 -2.73
N HIS A 455 -3.97 24.26 -2.06
CA HIS A 455 -4.11 24.29 -0.61
C HIS A 455 -3.22 23.29 0.15
N LEU A 456 -2.50 22.39 -0.56
CA LEU A 456 -1.51 21.52 0.08
C LEU A 456 -0.34 22.29 0.69
N PHE A 457 -0.07 23.50 0.19
CA PHE A 457 1.02 24.36 0.60
C PHE A 457 0.46 25.64 1.19
N PRO A 458 0.60 25.88 2.50
CA PRO A 458 -0.07 26.97 3.20
C PRO A 458 0.35 28.36 2.72
N ASP A 459 1.61 28.51 2.27
CA ASP A 459 2.18 29.77 1.79
C ASP A 459 1.99 29.98 0.27
N GLY A 460 1.19 29.12 -0.36
CA GLY A 460 0.91 29.13 -1.79
C GLY A 460 1.64 28.04 -2.57
N PRO A 461 1.18 27.73 -3.79
CA PRO A 461 1.56 26.50 -4.48
C PRO A 461 3.01 26.43 -4.98
N ASP A 462 3.68 27.59 -5.10
CA ASP A 462 5.10 27.68 -5.47
C ASP A 462 6.03 27.63 -4.25
N LYS A 463 5.49 27.57 -3.02
CA LYS A 463 6.23 27.54 -1.75
C LYS A 463 6.17 26.15 -1.15
N THR A 464 6.90 25.23 -1.79
CA THR A 464 6.93 23.81 -1.43
C THR A 464 7.85 23.49 -0.25
N ASP A 465 8.77 24.40 0.10
CA ASP A 465 9.37 24.50 1.42
C ASP A 465 8.56 25.49 2.27
N TYR A 466 8.06 25.07 3.43
CA TYR A 466 7.23 25.90 4.28
C TYR A 466 7.28 25.46 5.74
N ALA A 467 6.83 26.34 6.63
CA ALA A 467 6.67 26.05 8.04
C ALA A 467 5.27 26.43 8.50
N PHE A 468 4.72 25.66 9.43
CA PHE A 468 3.43 25.99 10.06
C PHE A 468 3.40 25.51 11.50
N THR A 469 2.52 26.13 12.30
CA THR A 469 2.43 25.84 13.73
C THR A 469 1.05 25.29 14.08
N ARG A 470 1.03 24.21 14.86
CA ARG A 470 -0.13 23.68 15.56
C ARG A 470 0.29 23.47 17.01
N PRO A 471 0.14 24.48 17.88
CA PRO A 471 0.68 24.45 19.23
C PRO A 471 0.35 23.14 19.96
N PRO A 472 1.30 22.55 20.69
CA PRO A 472 2.62 23.08 21.02
C PRO A 472 3.71 22.81 19.96
N LEU A 473 3.35 22.32 18.76
CA LEU A 473 4.32 21.91 17.73
C LEU A 473 4.49 22.94 16.62
N ARG A 474 5.73 23.02 16.12
CA ARG A 474 6.07 23.59 14.83
C ARG A 474 6.41 22.48 13.85
N PHE A 475 6.00 22.63 12.60
CA PHE A 475 6.31 21.73 11.50
C PHE A 475 7.09 22.49 10.44
N ILE A 476 8.15 21.87 9.92
CA ILE A 476 8.91 22.36 8.77
C ILE A 476 8.88 21.28 7.70
N VAL A 477 8.43 21.61 6.49
CA VAL A 477 8.35 20.69 5.35
C VAL A 477 9.36 21.11 4.30
N LEU A 478 10.15 20.15 3.81
CA LEU A 478 11.25 20.36 2.86
C LEU A 478 10.96 19.67 1.52
N ASP A 479 10.98 20.45 0.44
CA ASP A 479 10.95 19.97 -0.94
C ASP A 479 12.35 19.49 -1.36
N GLY A 480 12.58 18.19 -1.18
CA GLY A 480 13.81 17.53 -1.64
C GLY A 480 13.77 17.04 -3.09
N SER A 481 12.71 17.38 -3.85
CA SER A 481 12.42 16.74 -5.14
C SER A 481 12.76 17.67 -6.30
N HIS A 482 14.05 17.99 -6.44
CA HIS A 482 14.63 18.66 -7.61
C HIS A 482 15.66 17.76 -8.30
N TRP A 483 15.84 17.94 -9.60
CA TRP A 483 16.74 17.10 -10.40
C TRP A 483 18.01 17.84 -10.76
N ARG A 484 19.15 17.18 -10.61
CA ARG A 484 20.44 17.68 -11.08
C ARG A 484 20.97 16.76 -12.17
N VAL A 485 21.21 17.33 -13.34
CA VAL A 485 22.06 16.71 -14.37
C VAL A 485 23.51 16.82 -13.89
N LYS A 486 24.31 15.76 -14.05
CA LYS A 486 25.73 15.80 -13.66
C LYS A 486 26.45 16.97 -14.34
N GLY A 487 26.96 17.92 -13.56
CA GLY A 487 27.63 19.14 -14.05
C GLY A 487 26.70 20.19 -14.67
N GLY A 488 25.39 19.98 -14.60
CA GLY A 488 24.37 20.90 -15.12
C GLY A 488 23.55 21.56 -14.00
N PRO A 489 22.55 22.38 -14.37
CA PRO A 489 21.72 23.10 -13.41
C PRO A 489 20.80 22.15 -12.62
N ILE A 490 20.28 22.65 -11.49
CA ILE A 490 19.14 22.06 -10.81
C ILE A 490 17.86 22.47 -11.55
N THR A 491 16.99 21.50 -11.83
CA THR A 491 15.67 21.71 -12.46
C THR A 491 14.56 21.17 -11.55
N PRO A 492 13.35 21.75 -11.58
CA PRO A 492 12.22 21.27 -10.76
C PRO A 492 11.68 19.92 -11.24
N HIS A 493 11.99 19.50 -12.47
CA HIS A 493 11.48 18.26 -13.05
C HIS A 493 12.60 17.45 -13.69
N ARG A 494 12.35 16.15 -13.86
CA ARG A 494 13.26 15.26 -14.58
C ARG A 494 13.32 15.64 -16.06
N VAL A 495 14.49 15.91 -16.59
CA VAL A 495 14.68 16.24 -18.01
C VAL A 495 14.59 14.96 -18.84
N SER A 496 13.68 14.91 -19.80
CA SER A 496 13.52 13.73 -20.67
C SER A 496 14.74 13.53 -21.57
N GLY A 497 15.13 12.27 -21.81
CA GLY A 497 16.24 11.93 -22.71
C GLY A 497 17.65 12.08 -22.14
N ILE A 498 17.81 12.65 -20.94
CA ILE A 498 19.12 12.81 -20.29
C ILE A 498 19.33 11.68 -19.25
N PRO A 499 20.35 10.81 -19.41
CA PRO A 499 20.70 9.80 -18.41
C PRO A 499 21.37 10.44 -17.18
N ASP A 500 21.54 9.67 -16.10
CA ASP A 500 22.36 10.03 -14.93
C ASP A 500 21.98 11.33 -14.21
N GLN A 501 20.67 11.63 -14.14
CA GLN A 501 20.14 12.66 -13.27
C GLN A 501 19.95 12.14 -11.85
N THR A 502 20.29 12.95 -10.86
CA THR A 502 20.12 12.62 -9.43
C THR A 502 19.15 13.58 -8.78
N MET A 503 18.39 13.12 -7.78
CA MET A 503 17.59 14.00 -6.95
C MET A 503 18.47 14.78 -5.98
N VAL A 504 18.14 16.06 -5.78
CA VAL A 504 18.80 16.98 -4.86
C VAL A 504 17.76 17.94 -4.26
N TYR A 505 18.11 18.55 -3.13
CA TYR A 505 17.43 19.78 -2.68
C TYR A 505 17.86 20.96 -3.57
N ARG A 506 17.05 22.03 -3.61
CA ARG A 506 17.49 23.30 -4.23
C ARG A 506 18.72 23.87 -3.52
N GLU A 507 19.49 24.68 -4.23
CA GLU A 507 20.84 25.10 -3.84
C GLU A 507 20.90 25.82 -2.49
N ASP A 508 19.93 26.67 -2.20
CA ASP A 508 19.80 27.51 -1.01
C ASP A 508 18.89 26.90 0.07
N MET A 509 18.52 25.61 -0.03
CA MET A 509 17.59 24.97 0.92
C MET A 509 18.16 24.93 2.34
N LEU A 510 19.45 24.61 2.49
CA LEU A 510 20.07 24.50 3.80
C LEU A 510 20.20 25.85 4.51
N ASP A 511 20.44 26.92 3.76
CA ASP A 511 20.46 28.28 4.32
C ASP A 511 19.07 28.70 4.76
N TRP A 512 18.05 28.48 3.90
CA TRP A 512 16.66 28.69 4.27
C TRP A 512 16.25 27.90 5.53
N LEU A 513 16.70 26.64 5.65
CA LEU A 513 16.41 25.81 6.82
C LEU A 513 17.10 26.34 8.08
N ARG A 514 18.36 26.79 7.99
CA ARG A 514 19.08 27.41 9.11
C ARG A 514 18.33 28.65 9.60
N ASP A 515 17.94 29.53 8.70
CA ASP A 515 17.20 30.76 9.03
C ASP A 515 15.84 30.43 9.66
N THR A 516 15.10 29.48 9.09
CA THR A 516 13.80 29.03 9.60
C THR A 516 13.90 28.42 10.99
N LEU A 517 14.94 27.62 11.25
CA LEU A 517 15.20 27.04 12.57
C LEU A 517 15.65 28.11 13.58
N ALA A 518 16.48 29.07 13.16
CA ALA A 518 16.96 30.16 14.01
C ALA A 518 15.84 31.14 14.39
N ALA A 519 14.81 31.27 13.56
CA ALA A 519 13.66 32.14 13.83
C ALA A 519 12.81 31.70 15.04
N ASP A 520 12.88 30.42 15.44
CA ASP A 520 12.29 29.94 16.70
C ASP A 520 12.99 28.66 17.17
N THR A 521 13.68 28.77 18.30
CA THR A 521 14.49 27.72 18.93
C THR A 521 13.81 27.09 20.14
N ASP A 522 12.59 27.51 20.46
CA ASP A 522 11.89 27.13 21.69
C ASP A 522 10.77 26.13 21.40
N THR A 523 10.02 26.33 20.31
CA THR A 523 8.88 25.48 19.97
C THR A 523 9.36 24.11 19.47
N PRO A 524 8.93 23.00 20.10
CA PRO A 524 9.25 21.65 19.63
C PRO A 524 8.90 21.47 18.14
N THR A 525 9.92 21.16 17.36
CA THR A 525 9.87 21.18 15.90
C THR A 525 9.98 19.78 15.31
N ILE A 526 9.08 19.46 14.38
CA ILE A 526 9.14 18.28 13.53
C ILE A 526 9.55 18.70 12.12
N VAL A 527 10.58 18.06 11.57
CA VAL A 527 11.03 18.31 10.19
C VAL A 527 10.61 17.16 9.28
N ILE A 528 10.00 17.49 8.15
CA ILE A 528 9.40 16.53 7.23
C ILE A 528 10.06 16.69 5.86
N SER A 529 10.40 15.57 5.22
CA SER A 529 10.82 15.54 3.83
C SER A 529 10.36 14.23 3.22
N HIS A 530 10.26 14.15 1.90
CA HIS A 530 10.04 12.86 1.26
C HIS A 530 11.25 11.93 1.48
N TYR A 531 12.47 12.48 1.43
CA TYR A 531 13.72 11.72 1.53
C TYR A 531 14.16 11.42 2.95
N LEU A 532 15.01 10.39 3.03
CA LEU A 532 15.53 9.82 4.27
C LEU A 532 16.35 10.85 5.06
N PHE A 533 16.03 10.97 6.35
CA PHE A 533 16.88 11.63 7.34
C PHE A 533 17.93 10.64 7.85
N HIS A 534 17.75 10.11 9.05
CA HIS A 534 18.57 9.04 9.58
C HIS A 534 17.82 7.70 9.50
N LEU A 535 18.44 6.71 8.86
CA LEU A 535 17.99 5.32 8.90
C LEU A 535 19.12 4.38 9.30
N ARG A 536 18.79 3.42 10.17
CA ARG A 536 19.66 2.29 10.48
C ARG A 536 19.82 1.47 9.21
N ARG A 537 21.00 1.55 8.58
CA ARG A 537 21.43 0.58 7.57
C ARG A 537 22.11 -0.60 8.25
N GLY A 538 22.30 -1.66 7.47
CA GLY A 538 22.80 -2.94 7.96
C GLY A 538 21.81 -4.04 7.69
N ILE A 539 20.51 -3.75 7.85
CA ILE A 539 19.43 -4.72 7.75
C ILE A 539 18.22 -4.02 7.12
N SER A 540 17.64 -4.62 6.08
CA SER A 540 16.36 -4.22 5.50
C SER A 540 15.29 -4.32 6.56
N THR A 541 14.65 -3.20 6.87
CA THR A 541 13.55 -3.06 7.84
C THR A 541 12.27 -3.75 7.40
N VAL A 542 12.26 -4.28 6.17
CA VAL A 542 11.15 -5.08 5.62
C VAL A 542 11.47 -6.57 5.68
N SER A 543 12.70 -7.01 5.47
CA SER A 543 12.98 -8.43 5.20
C SER A 543 14.12 -9.08 6.00
N GLY A 544 14.81 -8.31 6.85
CA GLY A 544 16.01 -8.80 7.54
C GLY A 544 17.24 -8.96 6.63
N TYR A 545 17.14 -8.57 5.36
CA TYR A 545 18.24 -8.67 4.39
C TYR A 545 19.41 -7.74 4.74
N ASN A 546 20.65 -8.21 4.73
CA ASN A 546 21.80 -7.41 5.11
C ASN A 546 22.20 -6.41 4.02
N LEU A 547 22.03 -5.11 4.30
CA LEU A 547 22.26 -4.00 3.37
C LEU A 547 23.67 -3.36 3.47
N GLY A 548 24.55 -3.78 4.38
CA GLY A 548 25.89 -3.18 4.57
C GLY A 548 25.96 -2.04 5.61
N LYS A 549 27.15 -1.47 5.84
CA LYS A 549 27.57 -0.99 7.18
C LYS A 549 27.30 0.47 7.57
N THR A 550 26.87 1.38 6.69
CA THR A 550 26.74 2.81 7.05
C THR A 550 25.31 3.29 6.95
N PRO A 551 24.72 3.95 7.98
CA PRO A 551 23.39 4.57 7.94
C PRO A 551 23.13 5.35 6.65
N ALA A 552 21.89 5.30 6.14
CA ALA A 552 21.49 6.21 5.08
C ALA A 552 21.21 7.54 5.77
N MET A 553 22.07 8.53 5.53
CA MET A 553 22.02 9.79 6.24
C MET A 553 22.47 10.93 5.34
N ASN A 554 21.61 11.95 5.19
CA ASN A 554 22.06 13.23 4.70
C ASN A 554 22.82 13.94 5.83
N LYS A 555 24.15 13.76 5.85
CA LYS A 555 25.04 14.24 6.92
C LYS A 555 24.92 15.74 7.17
N GLU A 556 24.82 16.53 6.10
CA GLU A 556 24.75 17.98 6.20
C GLU A 556 23.41 18.44 6.77
N LEU A 557 22.31 17.89 6.23
CA LEU A 557 20.97 18.14 6.76
C LEU A 557 20.87 17.73 8.24
N MET A 558 21.33 16.53 8.59
CA MET A 558 21.30 16.06 9.97
C MET A 558 22.18 16.88 10.91
N ALA A 559 23.29 17.44 10.43
CA ALA A 559 24.13 18.34 11.21
C ALA A 559 23.39 19.66 11.54
N VAL A 560 22.69 20.23 10.54
CA VAL A 560 21.84 21.42 10.73
C VAL A 560 20.73 21.12 11.75
N LEU A 561 20.01 20.01 11.59
CA LEU A 561 18.94 19.63 12.51
C LEU A 561 19.43 19.35 13.94
N ALA A 562 20.59 18.70 14.07
CA ALA A 562 21.16 18.37 15.37
C ALA A 562 21.57 19.63 16.16
N ALA A 563 21.94 20.71 15.48
CA ALA A 563 22.32 21.99 16.09
C ALA A 563 21.12 22.73 16.72
N SER A 564 19.88 22.45 16.29
CA SER A 564 18.67 23.09 16.82
C SER A 564 18.04 22.23 17.94
N PRO A 565 18.12 22.63 19.22
CA PRO A 565 17.76 21.78 20.36
C PRO A 565 16.26 21.44 20.41
N ASN A 566 15.41 22.28 19.83
CA ASN A 566 13.97 22.06 19.75
C ASN A 566 13.54 21.13 18.59
N VAL A 567 14.43 20.68 17.71
CA VAL A 567 14.06 19.65 16.71
C VAL A 567 13.97 18.30 17.43
N VAL A 568 12.75 17.77 17.59
CA VAL A 568 12.49 16.54 18.36
C VAL A 568 12.32 15.30 17.48
N ALA A 569 11.88 15.49 16.23
CA ALA A 569 11.63 14.39 15.31
C ALA A 569 11.80 14.77 13.84
N THR A 570 12.05 13.74 13.02
CA THR A 570 11.99 13.85 11.55
C THR A 570 11.06 12.80 10.99
N LEU A 571 10.21 13.16 10.02
CA LEU A 571 9.27 12.24 9.38
C LEU A 571 9.52 12.17 7.86
N ASN A 572 9.54 10.98 7.27
CA ASN A 572 9.73 10.83 5.82
C ASN A 572 9.05 9.59 5.19
N GLY A 573 8.95 9.59 3.86
CA GLY A 573 8.42 8.52 3.01
C GLY A 573 9.50 7.83 2.17
N HIS A 574 9.24 7.57 0.89
CA HIS A 574 10.20 7.16 -0.16
C HIS A 574 10.64 5.70 -0.15
N HIS A 575 10.97 5.14 1.01
CA HIS A 575 11.55 3.79 1.10
C HIS A 575 10.51 2.66 1.17
N HIS A 576 9.21 2.99 1.25
CA HIS A 576 8.11 2.02 1.33
C HIS A 576 8.28 0.99 2.47
N SER A 577 8.99 1.37 3.53
CA SER A 577 9.32 0.49 4.66
C SER A 577 8.91 1.14 5.95
N ASN A 578 8.62 0.36 6.98
CA ASN A 578 8.38 0.89 8.32
C ASN A 578 9.68 0.87 9.13
N ALA A 579 10.14 2.00 9.65
CA ALA A 579 11.31 2.03 10.52
C ALA A 579 11.33 3.23 11.45
N VAL A 580 11.80 3.02 12.68
CA VAL A 580 12.08 4.11 13.62
C VAL A 580 13.49 4.01 14.16
N THR A 581 14.18 5.15 14.21
CA THR A 581 15.53 5.26 14.76
C THR A 581 15.70 6.54 15.56
N ARG A 582 16.80 6.65 16.29
CA ARG A 582 17.17 7.88 17.00
C ARG A 582 18.59 8.27 16.65
N HIS A 583 18.81 9.55 16.42
CA HIS A 583 20.14 10.12 16.18
C HIS A 583 20.27 11.44 16.94
N ARG A 584 21.24 11.52 17.87
CA ARG A 584 21.47 12.73 18.70
C ARG A 584 20.21 13.27 19.40
N GLY A 585 19.37 12.36 19.90
CA GLY A 585 18.11 12.70 20.56
C GLY A 585 16.94 13.04 19.62
N ILE A 586 17.15 13.11 18.30
CA ILE A 586 16.09 13.29 17.31
C ILE A 586 15.51 11.92 16.95
N THR A 587 14.19 11.78 17.05
CA THR A 587 13.50 10.55 16.62
C THR A 587 13.21 10.60 15.12
N SER A 588 13.87 9.75 14.34
CA SER A 588 13.70 9.67 12.88
C SER A 588 12.75 8.54 12.50
N ILE A 589 11.62 8.90 11.90
CA ILE A 589 10.52 8.01 11.53
C ILE A 589 10.38 7.93 10.02
N GLN A 590 10.59 6.73 9.50
CA GLN A 590 10.33 6.36 8.12
C GLN A 590 8.96 5.69 8.02
N ASN A 591 8.12 6.25 7.17
CA ASN A 591 6.77 5.75 6.92
C ASN A 591 6.75 4.62 5.89
N PRO A 592 5.96 3.56 6.13
CA PRO A 592 5.62 2.65 5.06
C PRO A 592 4.75 3.36 4.02
N ALA A 593 4.67 2.75 2.83
CA ALA A 593 3.80 3.25 1.79
C ALA A 593 2.33 2.94 2.09
N PHE A 594 1.46 3.90 1.79
CA PHE A 594 0.03 3.69 1.85
C PHE A 594 -0.47 2.85 0.65
N ALA A 595 0.13 3.04 -0.54
CA ALA A 595 -0.33 2.44 -1.80
C ALA A 595 0.05 0.98 -2.01
N SER A 596 1.04 0.47 -1.28
CA SER A 596 1.57 -0.88 -1.44
C SER A 596 1.75 -1.54 -0.10
N TRP A 597 1.75 -2.88 -0.07
CA TRP A 597 1.98 -3.65 1.14
C TRP A 597 3.17 -3.08 1.94
N PRO A 598 3.01 -2.83 3.26
CA PRO A 598 1.90 -3.29 4.12
C PRO A 598 0.68 -2.35 4.19
N ASN A 599 0.58 -1.35 3.31
CA ASN A 599 -0.56 -0.43 3.21
C ASN A 599 -0.88 0.28 4.52
N ALA A 600 0.16 0.86 5.10
CA ALA A 600 0.11 1.43 6.43
C ALA A 600 0.37 2.94 6.41
N TYR A 601 -0.06 3.59 7.48
CA TYR A 601 0.11 5.00 7.74
C TYR A 601 0.30 5.19 9.26
N ARG A 602 0.51 6.41 9.73
CA ARG A 602 0.64 6.70 11.15
C ARG A 602 -0.40 7.69 11.64
N VAL A 603 -0.73 7.58 12.92
CA VAL A 603 -1.49 8.60 13.65
C VAL A 603 -0.64 9.10 14.80
N PHE A 604 -0.61 10.41 14.97
CA PHE A 604 0.12 11.09 16.03
C PHE A 604 -0.86 11.82 16.93
N ARG A 605 -0.74 11.62 18.24
CA ARG A 605 -1.48 12.31 19.29
C ARG A 605 -0.53 13.24 20.02
N VAL A 606 -0.91 14.50 20.12
CA VAL A 606 -0.05 15.55 20.67
C VAL A 606 -0.56 15.95 22.04
N TYR A 607 0.32 15.94 23.03
CA TYR A 607 0.08 16.34 24.41
C TYR A 607 0.91 17.57 24.75
N ALA A 608 0.75 18.11 25.96
CA ALA A 608 1.50 19.29 26.38
C ALA A 608 3.01 19.03 26.48
N ASP A 609 3.40 17.80 26.80
CA ASP A 609 4.78 17.42 27.13
C ASP A 609 5.37 16.34 26.21
N ARG A 610 4.54 15.70 25.37
CA ARG A 610 4.96 14.59 24.50
C ARG A 610 4.11 14.46 23.24
N ILE A 611 4.61 13.67 22.31
CA ILE A 611 3.89 13.14 21.16
C ILE A 611 3.84 11.63 21.33
N GLU A 612 2.69 11.03 21.12
CA GLU A 612 2.52 9.60 20.99
C GLU A 612 2.16 9.27 19.54
N TRP A 613 2.67 8.17 19.01
CA TRP A 613 2.39 7.76 17.64
C TRP A 613 2.16 6.25 17.54
N GLU A 614 1.37 5.86 16.56
CA GLU A 614 1.05 4.46 16.27
C GLU A 614 0.97 4.23 14.75
N VAL A 615 1.32 3.01 14.33
CA VAL A 615 1.13 2.53 12.96
C VAL A 615 -0.29 2.00 12.83
N ARG A 616 -0.96 2.40 11.75
CA ARG A 616 -2.26 1.89 11.34
C ARG A 616 -2.18 1.28 9.96
N GLN A 617 -3.03 0.31 9.67
CA GLN A 617 -3.23 -0.22 8.31
C GLN A 617 -4.52 0.30 7.71
N MET A 618 -4.59 0.38 6.37
CA MET A 618 -5.85 0.72 5.72
C MET A 618 -6.98 -0.23 6.14
N PRO A 619 -8.23 0.25 6.29
CA PRO A 619 -9.32 -0.59 6.80
C PRO A 619 -9.72 -1.76 5.88
N ASN A 620 -9.51 -1.64 4.55
CA ASN A 620 -9.92 -2.68 3.61
C ASN A 620 -8.90 -3.82 3.53
N ARG A 621 -9.16 -4.92 4.24
CA ARG A 621 -8.28 -6.08 4.30
C ARG A 621 -8.18 -6.85 2.98
N GLY A 622 -9.22 -6.77 2.15
CA GLY A 622 -9.17 -7.31 0.80
C GLY A 622 -8.16 -6.59 -0.09
N LEU A 623 -8.06 -5.25 0.00
CA LEU A 623 -7.02 -4.50 -0.72
C LEU A 623 -5.62 -4.77 -0.18
N ILE A 624 -5.49 -4.94 1.12
CA ILE A 624 -4.23 -5.37 1.75
C ILE A 624 -3.79 -6.73 1.21
N ARG A 625 -4.70 -7.69 1.09
CA ARG A 625 -4.42 -8.99 0.45
C ARG A 625 -4.00 -8.82 -1.01
N GLU A 626 -4.71 -7.99 -1.76
CA GLU A 626 -4.44 -7.76 -3.18
C GLU A 626 -3.11 -7.03 -3.46
N SER A 627 -2.59 -6.28 -2.49
CA SER A 627 -1.28 -5.62 -2.59
C SER A 627 -0.11 -6.56 -2.27
N ALA A 628 -0.38 -7.62 -1.51
CA ALA A 628 0.59 -8.62 -1.14
C ALA A 628 1.01 -9.46 -2.36
N ASN A 629 2.31 -9.70 -2.50
CA ASN A 629 2.85 -10.65 -3.47
C ASN A 629 3.37 -11.88 -2.71
N PRO A 630 2.65 -13.01 -2.65
CA PRO A 630 3.05 -14.15 -1.82
C PRO A 630 4.45 -14.70 -2.10
N LYS A 631 4.93 -14.60 -3.36
CA LYS A 631 6.26 -15.08 -3.75
C LYS A 631 7.39 -14.27 -3.13
N MET A 632 7.21 -12.96 -2.99
CA MET A 632 8.23 -12.02 -2.49
C MET A 632 7.98 -11.60 -1.05
N GLY A 633 6.71 -11.56 -0.65
CA GLY A 633 6.20 -11.11 0.64
C GLY A 633 6.44 -12.09 1.77
N ILE A 634 6.83 -13.34 1.48
CA ILE A 634 7.02 -14.34 2.53
C ILE A 634 8.03 -13.90 3.59
N LEU A 635 9.07 -13.15 3.22
CA LEU A 635 10.07 -12.60 4.14
C LEU A 635 9.69 -11.24 4.71
N TRP A 636 8.58 -10.63 4.28
CA TRP A 636 8.22 -9.28 4.66
C TRP A 636 7.71 -9.25 6.11
N MET A 637 8.21 -8.27 6.84
CA MET A 637 7.85 -7.92 8.19
C MET A 637 7.30 -6.49 8.16
N LEU A 638 6.31 -6.21 9.01
CA LEU A 638 5.84 -4.86 9.25
C LEU A 638 6.71 -4.13 10.28
N SER A 639 7.39 -4.89 11.14
CA SER A 639 8.30 -4.40 12.17
C SER A 639 9.37 -5.46 12.39
N ILE A 640 10.63 -5.04 12.44
CA ILE A 640 11.76 -5.91 12.79
C ILE A 640 12.27 -5.59 14.18
N TYR A 641 12.29 -4.30 14.51
CA TYR A 641 12.74 -3.81 15.80
C TYR A 641 11.55 -3.57 16.72
N ASP A 642 11.79 -3.82 18.00
CA ASP A 642 10.85 -3.48 19.05
C ASP A 642 10.67 -1.95 19.02
N ASN A 643 9.42 -1.46 19.14
CA ASN A 643 9.02 -0.06 19.01
C ASN A 643 8.96 0.52 17.57
N ASP A 644 8.91 -0.31 16.52
CA ASP A 644 8.62 0.19 15.16
C ASP A 644 7.12 0.47 14.92
N LEU A 645 6.24 -0.02 15.80
CA LEU A 645 4.77 0.05 15.65
C LEU A 645 4.11 1.18 16.43
N ALA A 646 4.69 1.60 17.55
CA ALA A 646 4.21 2.71 18.36
C ALA A 646 5.34 3.28 19.22
N GLY A 647 5.19 4.51 19.70
CA GLY A 647 6.14 5.10 20.62
C GLY A 647 5.80 6.51 21.09
N THR A 648 6.67 7.04 21.94
CA THR A 648 6.55 8.37 22.54
C THR A 648 7.79 9.22 22.24
N ILE A 649 7.59 10.51 21.97
CA ILE A 649 8.63 11.51 21.77
C ILE A 649 8.39 12.64 22.78
N PRO A 650 9.31 12.90 23.72
CA PRO A 650 9.18 14.03 24.64
C PRO A 650 9.34 15.35 23.87
N LEU A 651 8.61 16.39 24.32
CA LEU A 651 8.69 17.75 23.75
C LEU A 651 9.74 18.63 24.42
N ALA A 652 10.32 18.19 25.54
CA ALA A 652 11.39 18.92 26.19
C ALA A 652 12.57 19.13 25.22
N PRO A 653 13.21 20.32 25.22
CA PRO A 653 14.38 20.59 24.39
C PRO A 653 15.48 19.55 24.63
N ARG A 654 16.15 19.14 23.55
CA ARG A 654 17.26 18.20 23.63
C ARG A 654 18.47 18.87 24.29
N GLY A 655 19.15 18.16 25.17
CA GLY A 655 20.48 18.57 25.63
C GLY A 655 21.49 18.48 24.48
N ILE A 656 22.08 19.60 24.08
CA ILE A 656 23.15 19.63 23.07
C ILE A 656 24.44 19.15 23.73
N THR A 657 24.73 17.86 23.62
CA THR A 657 26.04 17.33 24.04
C THR A 657 27.03 17.44 22.88
N SER A 658 28.14 18.15 23.09
CA SER A 658 29.20 18.36 22.09
C SER A 658 30.04 17.10 21.81
N THR A 659 29.77 15.99 22.50
CA THR A 659 30.63 14.80 22.55
C THR A 659 29.84 13.50 22.32
N GLN A 660 29.21 13.35 21.16
CA GLN A 660 28.88 12.02 20.64
C GLN A 660 29.26 11.92 19.16
N THR A 661 30.50 11.49 18.94
CA THR A 661 30.97 10.87 17.70
C THR A 661 30.46 9.43 17.66
N GLU A 662 29.36 9.19 16.94
CA GLU A 662 29.01 7.88 16.37
C GLU A 662 28.40 8.06 14.97
#